data_AF-A0A5Q0JWT3-F1
#
_entry.id   AF-A0A5Q0JWT3-F1
#
_cell.length_a   1.000
_cell.length_b   1.000
_cell.length_c   1.000
_cell.angle_alpha   90.00
_cell.angle_beta   90.00
_cell.angle_gamma   90.00
#
_symmetry.space_group_name_H-M   'P 1'
#
loop_
_entity.id
_entity.type
_entity.pdbx_description
1 polymer ?
#
loop_
_entity_poly.entity_id
_entity_poly.type
_entity_poly.pdbx_seq_one_letter_code
_entity_poly.pdbx_strand_id
1 'polypeptide(L)'
;MKRHLLLITIILLNINVSLGQNPIVHLPALSPNGTQIAFNYQGDIWTANSNGENAKRLTVHEGYDTNPIWSADGQSIAFQSNRFGNNDVYIIPSNGGLSKRLTHHSANDILTDYTKNGDILFATRRDFAQVEREYEVHLVSDKGGTPMRFMDALGFDFKVSPNGHFVVFVKGSCRLEREAYRGSANRDLWLYNIKNDTYTQLTTFNGNDFYPQWGDNNTIYFQSSRSGKYNVHKLKISETGEKQDQIEQVSAFKDMGLFSFNVSRNGQAIILAKADKIFIINTATNSQKEVNINIAADYRFDPIERKTYTSNINDIAISPNGAYTALNLRGEIFLRGNSKDENRTVNVSKSPYRDRMASWINDSTLIFISDRDGQNNIYTLRSGDNKESNLFKTLKHKIERITKTNEGESNLVIAPNGKQMAFIRGRGKLIVATISNTGKIENEKTLLDGWDTPSGVSWSPDSKWLAYSLKDLDFNSEIYIHKADNTLDPVNISMHPKQDYGPIWSNDGKKLMFSSNRNNSDYDVWFTWLNKADWEKTPEDWKEEDKEADKSKNKNGKDKSSNGNQEKKEEIKDVIIDFEAIHERQIQVTSFTGGEFAQAFSKDGKTIYYTTGNGTRGDADTESDLFKISWDGKDRKAITKANKRPSNIVVDKKYQNLFMTQGTGSLSKIILASDNIESLPISARLNVNYHEESNQIFEEAWKAINDGFYDPNFHGQDWNVLKEIYKPLAMRASTRIDFQNMFNWMLGQVNASHMGFRSREFREDLQRQRTGLLGLEFVPNTNGSLRVETVVGNMPSDRISSKIQVGDVITAVNGTKLTKNLNVYNVLEGTANEKIYLDLKRGNNSIEVVIRPKISNRLENYTAWVKARKQLTEKYSNGQLGYIHIQGMNWTSFERFERELTAAGLGKKGLVIDVRFNGGGWTTDYLMAVLNVKQHAYTIPRGASNNLNIGHDKFKNHYPFSERLPLASWTKPSIALCNHTSYSNAEIFSHAYKALGLGTLVGEPTFGAVISTGSARLIDGSSVRMPFRGWFVKETGDNMDFVPAVPDIFVLNNPDDKAKNKDTQLKRAVDELLKQI
;
A
#
# COMPACT_ATOMS: atom_id res chain seq x y z
N MET A 1 66.47 -55.40 21.22
CA MET A 1 67.49 -54.50 20.61
C MET A 1 66.90 -53.88 19.34
N LYS A 2 66.98 -52.54 19.22
CA LYS A 2 67.23 -51.68 18.03
C LYS A 2 66.95 -52.27 16.62
N ARG A 3 66.54 -51.57 15.57
CA ARG A 3 66.13 -50.20 15.17
C ARG A 3 65.85 -50.30 13.64
N HIS A 4 65.05 -49.39 13.08
CA HIS A 4 64.91 -48.92 11.66
C HIS A 4 63.41 -48.82 11.35
N LEU A 5 62.71 -47.68 11.52
CA LEU A 5 62.84 -46.32 10.96
C LEU A 5 62.61 -46.25 9.44
N LEU A 6 61.35 -46.07 9.03
CA LEU A 6 61.00 -45.27 7.87
C LEU A 6 59.83 -44.35 8.26
N LEU A 7 60.11 -43.05 8.32
CA LEU A 7 59.17 -41.97 8.60
C LEU A 7 58.51 -41.58 7.26
N ILE A 8 57.20 -41.77 7.11
CA ILE A 8 56.42 -41.10 6.05
C ILE A 8 55.63 -39.99 6.74
N THR A 9 56.11 -38.76 6.58
CA THR A 9 55.41 -37.54 6.99
C THR A 9 54.30 -37.27 5.98
N ILE A 10 53.06 -37.63 6.31
CA ILE A 10 51.87 -37.17 5.59
C ILE A 10 51.60 -35.73 6.04
N ILE A 11 51.94 -34.76 5.20
CA ILE A 11 51.47 -33.39 5.32
C ILE A 11 50.00 -33.38 4.89
N LEU A 12 49.08 -33.44 5.87
CA LEU A 12 47.68 -33.07 5.68
C LEU A 12 47.61 -31.55 5.52
N LEU A 13 47.66 -31.09 4.27
CA LEU A 13 47.19 -29.75 3.91
C LEU A 13 45.68 -29.70 4.14
N ASN A 14 45.29 -29.30 5.35
CA ASN A 14 43.94 -28.78 5.60
C ASN A 14 43.80 -27.45 4.85
N ILE A 15 43.33 -27.51 3.61
CA ILE A 15 42.82 -26.33 2.91
C ILE A 15 41.50 -25.99 3.59
N ASN A 16 41.57 -25.12 4.60
CA ASN A 16 40.41 -24.36 5.04
C ASN A 16 40.02 -23.44 3.88
N VAL A 17 39.12 -23.90 3.01
CA VAL A 17 38.42 -23.01 2.10
C VAL A 17 37.53 -22.14 2.99
N SER A 18 37.97 -20.93 3.32
CA SER A 18 37.05 -19.94 3.87
C SER A 18 36.00 -19.69 2.80
N LEU A 19 34.75 -20.05 3.09
CA LEU A 19 33.59 -19.76 2.26
C LEU A 19 33.33 -18.26 2.36
N GLY A 20 34.06 -17.47 1.59
CA GLY A 20 33.77 -16.05 1.51
C GLY A 20 32.51 -15.80 0.67
N GLN A 21 31.79 -14.74 1.03
CA GLN A 21 30.45 -14.42 0.52
C GLN A 21 30.58 -13.55 -0.73
N ASN A 22 29.79 -13.86 -1.76
CA ASN A 22 29.62 -13.02 -2.94
C ASN A 22 28.47 -12.02 -2.68
N PRO A 23 28.74 -10.72 -2.54
CA PRO A 23 27.73 -9.74 -2.19
C PRO A 23 26.76 -9.45 -3.34
N ILE A 24 25.49 -9.19 -3.03
CA ILE A 24 24.57 -8.56 -3.99
C ILE A 24 24.88 -7.06 -4.02
N VAL A 25 25.45 -6.62 -5.14
CA VAL A 25 25.87 -5.22 -5.32
C VAL A 25 24.84 -4.48 -6.17
N HIS A 26 24.18 -3.46 -5.60
CA HIS A 26 23.10 -2.75 -6.29
C HIS A 26 23.55 -1.51 -7.06
N LEU A 27 24.38 -0.65 -6.47
CA LEU A 27 24.78 0.65 -7.03
C LEU A 27 26.29 0.87 -6.84
N PRO A 28 27.15 0.15 -7.59
CA PRO A 28 28.59 0.32 -7.48
C PRO A 28 29.03 1.65 -8.12
N ALA A 29 30.11 2.23 -7.60
CA ALA A 29 30.74 3.43 -8.15
C ALA A 29 32.26 3.27 -8.28
N LEU A 30 32.81 3.72 -9.40
CA LEU A 30 34.25 3.72 -9.66
C LEU A 30 34.92 4.97 -9.10
N SER A 31 36.14 4.81 -8.58
CA SER A 31 37.01 5.94 -8.27
C SER A 31 37.29 6.77 -9.54
N PRO A 32 37.70 8.06 -9.42
CA PRO A 32 37.87 8.93 -10.59
C PRO A 32 38.81 8.38 -11.67
N ASN A 33 39.84 7.64 -11.26
CA ASN A 33 40.81 6.97 -12.13
C ASN A 33 40.43 5.54 -12.54
N GLY A 34 39.30 5.00 -12.04
CA GLY A 34 38.80 3.66 -12.35
C GLY A 34 39.51 2.51 -11.63
N THR A 35 40.42 2.77 -10.68
CA THR A 35 41.23 1.71 -10.04
C THR A 35 40.56 1.04 -8.84
N GLN A 36 39.61 1.71 -8.20
CA GLN A 36 38.86 1.21 -7.04
C GLN A 36 37.35 1.27 -7.29
N ILE A 37 36.62 0.44 -6.55
CA ILE A 37 35.16 0.41 -6.53
C ILE A 37 34.66 0.70 -5.12
N ALA A 38 33.56 1.43 -5.01
CA ALA A 38 32.76 1.56 -3.79
C ALA A 38 31.40 0.91 -4.03
N PHE A 39 30.86 0.18 -3.06
CA PHE A 39 29.60 -0.53 -3.20
C PHE A 39 28.91 -0.71 -1.84
N ASN A 40 27.61 -1.03 -1.86
CA ASN A 40 26.87 -1.36 -0.65
C ASN A 40 26.83 -2.88 -0.44
N TYR A 41 27.04 -3.34 0.80
CA TYR A 41 26.82 -4.73 1.21
C TYR A 41 26.43 -4.78 2.68
N GLN A 42 25.42 -5.58 3.03
CA GLN A 42 24.82 -5.61 4.37
C GLN A 42 24.39 -4.21 4.85
N GLY A 43 23.94 -3.33 3.96
CA GLY A 43 23.58 -1.95 4.34
C GLY A 43 24.75 -1.10 4.83
N ASP A 44 25.99 -1.46 4.52
CA ASP A 44 27.18 -0.64 4.78
C ASP A 44 27.93 -0.34 3.48
N ILE A 45 28.76 0.71 3.50
CA ILE A 45 29.65 1.06 2.38
C ILE A 45 30.95 0.27 2.50
N TRP A 46 31.35 -0.33 1.39
CA TRP A 46 32.60 -1.06 1.21
C TRP A 46 33.38 -0.46 0.05
N THR A 47 34.70 -0.64 0.08
CA THR A 47 35.59 -0.40 -1.07
C THR A 47 36.38 -1.64 -1.42
N ALA A 48 36.79 -1.78 -2.67
CA ALA A 48 37.72 -2.80 -3.14
C ALA A 48 38.53 -2.27 -4.32
N ASN A 49 39.58 -2.98 -4.72
CA ASN A 49 40.21 -2.74 -6.02
C ASN A 49 39.23 -3.06 -7.15
N SER A 50 39.43 -2.45 -8.32
CA SER A 50 38.60 -2.67 -9.52
C SER A 50 38.60 -4.12 -10.02
N ASN A 51 39.57 -4.94 -9.60
CA ASN A 51 39.61 -6.39 -9.84
C ASN A 51 38.87 -7.21 -8.76
N GLY A 52 38.28 -6.57 -7.75
CA GLY A 52 37.50 -7.19 -6.68
C GLY A 52 38.31 -7.55 -5.41
N GLU A 53 39.62 -7.37 -5.44
CA GLU A 53 40.50 -7.69 -4.31
C GLU A 53 40.51 -6.60 -3.23
N ASN A 54 41.02 -6.94 -2.04
CA ASN A 54 41.20 -5.99 -0.92
C ASN A 54 39.91 -5.29 -0.47
N ALA A 55 38.81 -6.05 -0.40
CA ALA A 55 37.53 -5.54 0.09
C ALA A 55 37.65 -5.04 1.55
N LYS A 56 37.24 -3.80 1.80
CA LYS A 56 37.29 -3.11 3.10
C LYS A 56 35.95 -2.48 3.42
N ARG A 57 35.42 -2.77 4.61
CA ARG A 57 34.22 -2.12 5.16
C ARG A 57 34.58 -0.70 5.64
N LEU A 58 33.81 0.30 5.23
CA LEU A 58 34.01 1.70 5.62
C LEU A 58 33.00 2.19 6.67
N THR A 59 31.76 1.68 6.64
CA THR A 59 30.74 2.03 7.63
C THR A 59 30.28 0.82 8.44
N VAL A 60 29.87 1.07 9.67
CA VAL A 60 29.29 0.08 10.58
C VAL A 60 28.17 0.77 11.36
N HIS A 61 26.94 0.62 10.88
CA HIS A 61 25.76 1.16 11.56
C HIS A 61 24.53 0.34 11.16
N GLU A 62 23.52 0.25 12.03
CA GLU A 62 22.23 -0.39 11.73
C GLU A 62 21.41 0.28 10.61
N GLY A 63 21.71 1.53 10.26
CA GLY A 63 21.10 2.20 9.13
C GLY A 63 21.58 1.59 7.82
N TYR A 64 20.75 1.66 6.79
CA TYR A 64 21.05 1.17 5.45
C TYR A 64 21.81 2.26 4.68
N ASP A 65 23.14 2.13 4.64
CA ASP A 65 24.04 2.96 3.87
C ASP A 65 24.12 2.45 2.42
N THR A 66 23.89 3.32 1.44
CA THR A 66 23.82 2.93 0.02
C THR A 66 24.18 4.06 -0.96
N ASN A 67 24.17 3.73 -2.25
CA ASN A 67 24.44 4.63 -3.37
C ASN A 67 25.71 5.48 -3.19
N PRO A 68 26.90 4.86 -3.04
CA PRO A 68 28.16 5.60 -2.89
C PRO A 68 28.52 6.37 -4.16
N ILE A 69 29.08 7.58 -4.02
CA ILE A 69 29.66 8.37 -5.11
C ILE A 69 31.01 8.95 -4.66
N TRP A 70 32.04 8.76 -5.47
CA TRP A 70 33.39 9.28 -5.19
C TRP A 70 33.48 10.80 -5.43
N SER A 71 34.26 11.48 -4.59
CA SER A 71 34.72 12.85 -4.85
C SER A 71 35.60 12.89 -6.09
N ALA A 72 35.67 14.05 -6.74
CA ALA A 72 36.47 14.23 -7.95
C ALA A 72 37.97 13.95 -7.77
N ASP A 73 38.48 14.12 -6.55
CA ASP A 73 39.87 13.84 -6.16
C ASP A 73 40.06 12.40 -5.61
N GLY A 74 38.99 11.63 -5.43
CA GLY A 74 39.03 10.26 -4.90
C GLY A 74 39.32 10.15 -3.39
N GLN A 75 39.39 11.26 -2.67
CA GLN A 75 39.73 11.28 -1.23
C GLN A 75 38.52 11.00 -0.33
N SER A 76 37.30 11.11 -0.84
CA SER A 76 36.08 10.94 -0.06
C SER A 76 34.97 10.28 -0.86
N ILE A 77 34.02 9.69 -0.14
CA ILE A 77 32.84 9.03 -0.70
C ILE A 77 31.61 9.64 -0.04
N ALA A 78 30.70 10.17 -0.85
CA ALA A 78 29.36 10.54 -0.44
C ALA A 78 28.45 9.31 -0.51
N PHE A 79 27.50 9.17 0.42
CA PHE A 79 26.55 8.06 0.43
C PHE A 79 25.22 8.48 1.07
N GLN A 80 24.17 7.71 0.83
CA GLN A 80 22.86 7.87 1.45
C GLN A 80 22.77 6.99 2.69
N SER A 81 22.09 7.45 3.74
CA SER A 81 21.90 6.65 4.94
C SER A 81 20.55 6.94 5.60
N ASN A 82 19.86 5.89 6.05
CA ASN A 82 18.56 6.00 6.71
C ASN A 82 18.62 6.07 8.25
N ARG A 83 19.80 6.31 8.84
CA ARG A 83 20.05 6.29 10.30
C ARG A 83 19.05 7.10 11.12
N PHE A 84 18.50 8.17 10.53
CA PHE A 84 17.52 9.07 11.16
C PHE A 84 16.07 8.86 10.67
N GLY A 85 15.79 7.74 10.02
CA GLY A 85 14.46 7.31 9.57
C GLY A 85 14.06 7.73 8.16
N ASN A 86 14.82 8.62 7.53
CA ASN A 86 14.79 9.01 6.12
C ASN A 86 16.21 8.95 5.55
N ASN A 87 16.36 8.87 4.23
CA ASN A 87 17.68 8.95 3.60
C ASN A 87 18.22 10.38 3.72
N ASP A 88 19.35 10.54 4.41
CA ASP A 88 20.17 11.75 4.39
C ASP A 88 21.49 11.49 3.66
N VAL A 89 22.15 12.57 3.25
CA VAL A 89 23.47 12.51 2.60
C VAL A 89 24.57 12.60 3.64
N TYR A 90 25.54 11.69 3.54
CA TYR A 90 26.74 11.63 4.35
C TYR A 90 27.99 11.67 3.47
N ILE A 91 29.12 12.01 4.07
CA ILE A 91 30.45 11.88 3.48
C ILE A 91 31.40 11.17 4.44
N ILE A 92 32.30 10.34 3.90
CA ILE A 92 33.36 9.63 4.64
C ILE A 92 34.67 9.66 3.86
N PRO A 93 35.85 9.74 4.51
CA PRO A 93 37.13 9.54 3.82
C PRO A 93 37.18 8.17 3.11
N SER A 94 37.76 8.11 1.92
CA SER A 94 37.79 6.87 1.11
C SER A 94 38.63 5.75 1.73
N ASN A 95 39.54 6.10 2.63
CA ASN A 95 40.33 5.16 3.44
C ASN A 95 39.65 4.75 4.76
N GLY A 96 38.45 5.28 5.07
CA GLY A 96 37.70 5.04 6.30
C GLY A 96 37.93 6.12 7.37
N GLY A 97 37.05 6.17 8.36
CA GLY A 97 37.07 7.16 9.43
C GLY A 97 35.67 7.57 9.88
N LEU A 98 35.54 8.74 10.51
CA LEU A 98 34.24 9.26 10.94
C LEU A 98 33.45 9.78 9.74
N SER A 99 32.20 9.32 9.61
CA SER A 99 31.24 9.86 8.64
C SER A 99 30.65 11.19 9.13
N LYS A 100 30.48 12.16 8.23
CA LYS A 100 29.82 13.44 8.48
C LYS A 100 28.47 13.50 7.75
N ARG A 101 27.40 13.79 8.50
CA ARG A 101 26.06 14.05 7.94
C ARG A 101 26.03 15.45 7.31
N LEU A 102 25.43 15.59 6.13
CA LEU A 102 25.34 16.86 5.39
C LEU A 102 23.91 17.38 5.29
N THR A 103 22.90 16.50 5.28
CA THR A 103 21.49 16.88 5.23
C THR A 103 20.72 16.41 6.47
N HIS A 104 19.71 17.19 6.86
CA HIS A 104 19.01 17.09 8.15
C HIS A 104 17.48 17.29 8.02
N HIS A 105 16.94 17.01 6.82
CA HIS A 105 15.53 17.26 6.51
C HIS A 105 14.76 15.93 6.50
N SER A 106 13.52 15.90 6.99
CA SER A 106 12.70 14.67 7.01
C SER A 106 12.28 14.10 5.65
N ALA A 107 12.73 14.70 4.54
CA ALA A 107 12.49 14.18 3.20
C ALA A 107 13.63 13.23 2.85
N ASN A 108 13.38 12.24 2.00
CA ASN A 108 14.47 11.42 1.47
C ASN A 108 15.30 12.26 0.50
N ASP A 109 16.60 12.33 0.76
CA ASP A 109 17.60 12.99 -0.08
C ASP A 109 18.36 11.91 -0.87
N ILE A 110 17.98 11.76 -2.14
CA ILE A 110 18.52 10.78 -3.06
C ILE A 110 19.76 11.39 -3.73
N LEU A 111 20.95 11.05 -3.23
CA LEU A 111 22.23 11.41 -3.82
C LEU A 111 22.27 11.14 -5.34
N THR A 112 22.61 12.18 -6.12
CA THR A 112 22.68 12.13 -7.59
C THR A 112 24.07 12.41 -8.13
N ASP A 113 24.83 13.38 -7.60
CA ASP A 113 26.16 13.71 -8.15
C ASP A 113 27.11 14.30 -7.10
N TYR A 114 28.43 14.18 -7.36
CA TYR A 114 29.50 14.84 -6.61
C TYR A 114 30.43 15.58 -7.59
N THR A 115 30.28 16.89 -7.64
CA THR A 115 30.91 17.74 -8.64
C THR A 115 32.40 17.98 -8.35
N LYS A 116 33.12 18.57 -9.33
CA LYS A 116 34.54 18.92 -9.18
C LYS A 116 34.79 19.98 -8.10
N ASN A 117 33.79 20.81 -7.82
CA ASN A 117 33.91 21.97 -6.93
C ASN A 117 33.65 21.62 -5.45
N GLY A 118 33.34 20.35 -5.14
CA GLY A 118 32.99 19.95 -3.78
C GLY A 118 31.48 19.99 -3.51
N ASP A 119 30.64 20.29 -4.51
CA ASP A 119 29.19 20.33 -4.35
C ASP A 119 28.58 18.95 -4.57
N ILE A 120 27.62 18.60 -3.72
CA ILE A 120 26.86 17.35 -3.77
C ILE A 120 25.42 17.66 -4.16
N LEU A 121 24.97 17.08 -5.28
CA LEU A 121 23.61 17.20 -5.76
C LEU A 121 22.79 16.00 -5.29
N PHE A 122 21.57 16.27 -4.85
CA PHE A 122 20.62 15.23 -4.45
C PHE A 122 19.19 15.63 -4.82
N ALA A 123 18.40 14.63 -5.21
CA ALA A 123 16.98 14.77 -5.49
C ALA A 123 16.18 14.65 -4.17
N THR A 124 15.21 15.53 -3.96
CA THR A 124 14.41 15.61 -2.73
C THR A 124 12.98 16.07 -3.03
N ARG A 125 12.12 16.06 -2.01
CA ARG A 125 10.76 16.62 -2.08
C ARG A 125 10.52 17.51 -0.87
N ARG A 126 10.66 18.81 -1.08
CA ARG A 126 10.47 19.87 -0.09
C ARG A 126 9.30 20.75 -0.53
N ASP A 127 9.48 22.05 -0.66
CA ASP A 127 8.39 23.00 -0.93
C ASP A 127 8.16 23.25 -2.44
N PHE A 128 9.17 23.05 -3.31
CA PHE A 128 9.06 23.34 -4.74
C PHE A 128 8.33 22.22 -5.49
N ALA A 129 8.62 20.95 -5.22
CA ALA A 129 7.83 19.83 -5.75
C ALA A 129 6.53 19.68 -4.94
N GLN A 130 5.36 19.92 -5.57
CA GLN A 130 4.09 20.06 -4.85
C GLN A 130 3.14 18.89 -5.13
N VAL A 131 2.87 18.62 -6.41
CA VAL A 131 1.97 17.55 -6.86
C VAL A 131 2.66 16.56 -7.80
N GLU A 132 3.79 16.98 -8.35
CA GLU A 132 4.53 16.26 -9.37
C GLU A 132 5.14 14.96 -8.81
N ARG A 133 5.29 13.95 -9.69
CA ARG A 133 5.95 12.69 -9.34
C ARG A 133 7.48 12.78 -9.38
N GLU A 134 7.99 13.73 -10.14
CA GLU A 134 9.41 14.03 -10.26
C GLU A 134 9.92 14.80 -9.02
N TYR A 135 11.23 14.76 -8.79
CA TYR A 135 11.87 15.38 -7.63
C TYR A 135 12.46 16.74 -8.00
N GLU A 136 12.59 17.62 -7.01
CA GLU A 136 13.43 18.82 -7.13
C GLU A 136 14.88 18.44 -6.79
N VAL A 137 15.84 19.15 -7.39
CA VAL A 137 17.27 18.93 -7.12
C VAL A 137 17.84 20.04 -6.26
N HIS A 138 18.52 19.65 -5.19
CA HIS A 138 19.21 20.56 -4.28
C HIS A 138 20.70 20.28 -4.30
N LEU A 139 21.48 21.28 -3.90
CA LEU A 139 22.92 21.17 -3.70
C LEU A 139 23.30 21.48 -2.25
N VAL A 140 24.36 20.84 -1.77
CA VAL A 140 25.05 21.19 -0.52
C VAL A 140 26.56 21.02 -0.72
N SER A 141 27.37 21.88 -0.10
CA SER A 141 28.83 21.73 -0.13
C SER A 141 29.28 20.55 0.75
N ASP A 142 30.33 19.84 0.36
CA ASP A 142 30.98 18.83 1.21
C ASP A 142 31.54 19.40 2.53
N LYS A 143 31.74 20.72 2.60
CA LYS A 143 32.11 21.44 3.82
C LYS A 143 30.93 21.67 4.76
N GLY A 144 29.70 21.42 4.32
CA GLY A 144 28.46 21.59 5.08
C GLY A 144 27.72 22.87 4.70
N GLY A 145 26.89 23.37 5.62
CA GLY A 145 26.00 24.51 5.37
C GLY A 145 24.58 24.09 5.01
N THR A 146 23.75 25.09 4.71
CA THR A 146 22.33 24.89 4.41
C THR A 146 22.12 24.54 2.94
N PRO A 147 21.48 23.41 2.60
CA PRO A 147 21.18 23.06 1.21
C PRO A 147 20.22 24.05 0.55
N MET A 148 20.33 24.21 -0.76
CA MET A 148 19.44 25.05 -1.56
C MET A 148 19.09 24.41 -2.90
N ARG A 149 17.97 24.81 -3.51
CA ARG A 149 17.56 24.32 -4.82
C ARG A 149 18.55 24.75 -5.90
N PHE A 150 18.90 23.82 -6.79
CA PHE A 150 19.92 24.00 -7.82
C PHE A 150 19.34 24.40 -9.19
N MET A 151 18.15 23.90 -9.53
CA MET A 151 17.55 24.09 -10.86
C MET A 151 16.02 24.26 -10.75
N ASP A 152 15.44 24.85 -11.79
CA ASP A 152 13.99 25.15 -11.91
C ASP A 152 13.16 23.98 -12.46
N ALA A 153 13.80 22.96 -13.03
CA ALA A 153 13.14 21.77 -13.52
C ALA A 153 13.11 20.63 -12.49
N LEU A 154 12.03 19.85 -12.54
CA LEU A 154 11.87 18.61 -11.80
C LEU A 154 12.28 17.40 -12.67
N GLY A 155 12.82 16.37 -12.02
CA GLY A 155 13.28 15.15 -12.68
C GLY A 155 13.92 14.15 -11.73
N PHE A 156 14.76 13.28 -12.28
CA PHE A 156 15.57 12.28 -11.59
C PHE A 156 17.02 12.30 -12.12
N ASP A 157 17.94 11.67 -11.37
CA ASP A 157 19.31 11.34 -11.81
C ASP A 157 20.10 12.50 -12.44
N PHE A 158 20.10 13.67 -11.80
CA PHE A 158 20.81 14.87 -12.29
C PHE A 158 22.33 14.69 -12.24
N LYS A 159 23.02 14.96 -13.35
CA LYS A 159 24.49 14.87 -13.47
C LYS A 159 25.07 16.08 -14.19
N VAL A 160 26.01 16.76 -13.55
CA VAL A 160 26.71 17.91 -14.13
C VAL A 160 27.83 17.43 -15.05
N SER A 161 27.95 18.02 -16.23
CA SER A 161 29.03 17.70 -17.16
C SER A 161 30.40 18.06 -16.57
N PRO A 162 31.50 17.39 -16.97
CA PRO A 162 32.83 17.67 -16.39
C PRO A 162 33.32 19.11 -16.58
N ASN A 163 32.89 19.78 -17.66
CA ASN A 163 33.15 21.21 -17.92
C ASN A 163 32.17 22.16 -17.18
N GLY A 164 31.12 21.65 -16.54
CA GLY A 164 30.12 22.45 -15.82
C GLY A 164 29.16 23.25 -16.71
N HIS A 165 29.10 22.95 -18.01
CA HIS A 165 28.22 23.68 -18.96
C HIS A 165 26.81 23.09 -19.05
N PHE A 166 26.66 21.81 -18.74
CA PHE A 166 25.41 21.08 -18.93
C PHE A 166 25.01 20.27 -17.69
N VAL A 167 23.71 20.01 -17.57
CA VAL A 167 23.16 19.00 -16.66
C VAL A 167 22.34 18.02 -17.48
N VAL A 168 22.68 16.74 -17.45
CA VAL A 168 21.78 15.69 -17.96
C VAL A 168 20.91 15.18 -16.81
N PHE A 169 19.64 14.95 -17.08
CA PHE A 169 18.68 14.46 -16.09
C PHE A 169 17.57 13.66 -16.78
N VAL A 170 16.70 13.05 -15.99
CA VAL A 170 15.64 12.15 -16.47
C VAL A 170 14.27 12.72 -16.14
N LYS A 171 13.35 12.66 -17.11
CA LYS A 171 11.92 12.95 -16.92
C LYS A 171 11.08 11.69 -17.21
N GLY A 172 9.86 11.65 -16.67
CA GLY A 172 8.96 10.50 -16.78
C GLY A 172 8.67 9.83 -15.43
N SER A 173 7.73 8.87 -15.36
CA SER A 173 7.25 8.36 -14.06
C SER A 173 7.13 6.85 -13.92
N CYS A 174 7.48 6.10 -14.96
CA CYS A 174 7.52 4.65 -14.90
C CYS A 174 8.58 4.18 -13.88
N ARG A 175 8.24 3.12 -13.17
CA ARG A 175 9.19 2.40 -12.30
C ARG A 175 10.23 1.69 -13.15
N LEU A 176 11.46 1.62 -12.64
CA LEU A 176 12.59 1.06 -13.37
C LEU A 176 12.45 -0.44 -13.56
N GLU A 177 11.85 -1.14 -12.59
CA GLU A 177 11.67 -2.59 -12.59
C GLU A 177 10.78 -3.07 -13.76
N ARG A 178 9.86 -2.24 -14.27
CA ARG A 178 8.96 -2.56 -15.40
C ARG A 178 9.70 -2.41 -16.75
N GLU A 179 10.72 -3.25 -16.96
CA GLU A 179 11.66 -3.20 -18.10
C GLU A 179 10.99 -3.24 -19.49
N ALA A 180 9.94 -4.04 -19.61
CA ALA A 180 9.18 -4.23 -20.84
C ALA A 180 8.08 -3.18 -21.07
N TYR A 181 7.98 -2.15 -20.23
CA TYR A 181 7.00 -1.08 -20.40
C TYR A 181 7.23 -0.29 -21.70
N ARG A 182 6.14 0.03 -22.42
CA ARG A 182 6.12 0.74 -23.72
C ARG A 182 4.99 1.79 -23.79
N GLY A 183 4.63 2.39 -22.66
CA GLY A 183 3.61 3.45 -22.58
C GLY A 183 4.22 4.83 -22.37
N SER A 184 3.38 5.87 -22.32
CA SER A 184 3.79 7.29 -22.32
C SER A 184 4.46 7.78 -21.03
N ALA A 185 4.38 7.01 -19.93
CA ALA A 185 5.06 7.34 -18.69
C ALA A 185 6.53 6.93 -18.68
N ASN A 186 7.07 6.52 -19.83
CA ASN A 186 8.44 6.06 -20.00
C ASN A 186 9.42 7.17 -19.59
N ARG A 187 10.64 6.76 -19.27
CA ARG A 187 11.70 7.70 -18.90
C ARG A 187 12.47 8.15 -20.13
N ASP A 188 12.78 9.44 -20.18
CA ASP A 188 13.58 10.06 -21.22
C ASP A 188 14.67 10.97 -20.64
N LEU A 189 15.79 11.05 -21.35
CA LEU A 189 16.90 11.94 -21.01
C LEU A 189 16.64 13.36 -21.52
N TRP A 190 16.96 14.32 -20.67
CA TRP A 190 16.90 15.75 -20.95
C TRP A 190 18.24 16.40 -20.63
N LEU A 191 18.59 17.42 -21.41
CA LEU A 191 19.78 18.23 -21.24
C LEU A 191 19.38 19.65 -20.87
N TYR A 192 19.92 20.15 -19.78
CA TYR A 192 19.86 21.57 -19.42
C TYR A 192 21.19 22.24 -19.77
N ASN A 193 21.13 23.28 -20.60
CA ASN A 193 22.27 24.15 -20.89
C ASN A 193 22.28 25.31 -19.90
N ILE A 194 23.25 25.29 -18.97
CA ILE A 194 23.32 26.23 -17.85
C ILE A 194 23.53 27.66 -18.34
N LYS A 195 24.35 27.86 -19.38
CA LYS A 195 24.69 29.19 -19.89
C LYS A 195 23.49 29.87 -20.55
N ASN A 196 22.71 29.08 -21.31
CA ASN A 196 21.62 29.61 -22.14
C ASN A 196 20.26 29.54 -21.45
N ASP A 197 20.16 28.91 -20.27
CA ASP A 197 18.90 28.62 -19.57
C ASP A 197 17.87 27.90 -20.47
N THR A 198 18.30 26.80 -21.11
CA THR A 198 17.46 26.05 -22.06
C THR A 198 17.46 24.56 -21.78
N TYR A 199 16.31 23.92 -22.02
CA TYR A 199 16.09 22.49 -21.82
C TYR A 199 15.81 21.81 -23.16
N THR A 200 16.49 20.69 -23.44
CA THR A 200 16.34 19.91 -24.67
C THR A 200 16.15 18.44 -24.35
N GLN A 201 15.13 17.80 -24.92
CA GLN A 201 14.93 16.36 -24.82
C GLN A 201 15.93 15.62 -25.74
N LEU A 202 16.69 14.67 -25.22
CA LEU A 202 17.71 13.92 -25.97
C LEU A 202 17.21 12.56 -26.49
N THR A 203 16.24 11.96 -25.81
CA THR A 203 15.67 10.66 -26.15
C THR A 203 14.15 10.71 -26.24
N THR A 204 13.59 9.83 -27.07
CA THR A 204 12.15 9.66 -27.32
C THR A 204 11.82 8.18 -27.52
N PHE A 205 12.63 7.28 -26.95
CA PHE A 205 12.40 5.85 -27.12
C PHE A 205 11.14 5.46 -26.35
N ASN A 206 10.25 4.66 -26.96
CA ASN A 206 9.04 4.19 -26.30
C ASN A 206 9.35 3.10 -25.25
N GLY A 207 10.16 3.43 -24.25
CA GLY A 207 10.66 2.57 -23.18
C GLY A 207 11.59 3.39 -22.27
N ASN A 208 12.06 2.81 -21.17
CA ASN A 208 12.80 3.60 -20.18
C ASN A 208 14.26 3.85 -20.63
N ASP A 209 14.63 5.13 -20.77
CA ASP A 209 16.00 5.64 -20.83
C ASP A 209 16.31 6.41 -19.53
N PHE A 210 17.28 5.95 -18.75
CA PHE A 210 17.54 6.50 -17.41
C PHE A 210 18.99 6.28 -16.94
N TYR A 211 19.29 6.76 -15.73
CA TYR A 211 20.59 6.63 -15.07
C TYR A 211 21.77 7.17 -15.90
N PRO A 212 21.70 8.42 -16.41
CA PRO A 212 22.76 8.96 -17.25
C PRO A 212 24.07 9.16 -16.47
N GLN A 213 25.20 9.00 -17.15
CA GLN A 213 26.56 9.28 -16.65
C GLN A 213 27.39 9.96 -17.75
N TRP A 214 28.24 10.90 -17.37
CA TRP A 214 29.18 11.53 -18.31
C TRP A 214 30.44 10.68 -18.45
N GLY A 215 30.83 10.36 -19.68
CA GLY A 215 32.16 9.79 -19.95
C GLY A 215 33.23 10.85 -20.19
N ASP A 216 32.82 11.98 -20.77
CA ASP A 216 33.63 13.17 -21.04
C ASP A 216 32.70 14.39 -21.12
N ASN A 217 33.11 15.48 -21.76
CA ASN A 217 32.31 16.70 -21.90
C ASN A 217 31.09 16.58 -22.84
N ASN A 218 31.07 15.55 -23.69
CA ASN A 218 30.19 15.42 -24.85
C ASN A 218 29.55 14.03 -24.96
N THR A 219 30.05 13.02 -24.26
CA THR A 219 29.55 11.65 -24.30
C THR A 219 28.72 11.33 -23.06
N ILE A 220 27.46 10.94 -23.28
CA ILE A 220 26.52 10.53 -22.23
C ILE A 220 26.25 9.03 -22.37
N TYR A 221 26.51 8.28 -21.30
CA TYR A 221 26.11 6.87 -21.15
C TYR A 221 24.80 6.80 -20.37
N PHE A 222 23.95 5.82 -20.67
CA PHE A 222 22.66 5.63 -19.99
C PHE A 222 22.17 4.19 -20.12
N GLN A 223 21.22 3.80 -19.26
CA GLN A 223 20.60 2.48 -19.30
C GLN A 223 19.31 2.52 -20.11
N SER A 224 19.14 1.54 -21.00
CA SER A 224 17.97 1.44 -21.89
C SER A 224 17.64 0.00 -22.26
N SER A 225 16.34 -0.30 -22.42
CA SER A 225 15.86 -1.62 -22.87
C SER A 225 15.66 -1.70 -24.39
N ARG A 226 16.12 -0.70 -25.15
CA ARG A 226 16.03 -0.66 -26.62
C ARG A 226 16.64 -1.88 -27.32
N SER A 227 17.61 -2.54 -26.68
CA SER A 227 18.28 -3.75 -27.17
C SER A 227 17.65 -5.06 -26.66
N GLY A 228 16.42 -5.01 -26.14
CA GLY A 228 15.63 -6.12 -25.59
C GLY A 228 15.60 -6.12 -24.05
N LYS A 229 16.79 -6.21 -23.43
CA LYS A 229 17.01 -6.10 -21.99
C LYS A 229 17.78 -4.82 -21.67
N TYR A 230 17.67 -4.32 -20.44
CA TYR A 230 18.42 -3.17 -19.97
C TYR A 230 19.91 -3.39 -20.15
N ASN A 231 20.51 -2.52 -20.95
CA ASN A 231 21.92 -2.48 -21.24
C ASN A 231 22.41 -1.03 -21.26
N VAL A 232 23.72 -0.84 -21.15
CA VAL A 232 24.34 0.47 -21.31
C VAL A 232 24.36 0.84 -22.78
N HIS A 233 23.97 2.07 -23.05
CA HIS A 233 24.03 2.73 -24.35
C HIS A 233 24.72 4.08 -24.19
N LYS A 234 25.17 4.68 -25.29
CA LYS A 234 25.75 6.01 -25.30
C LYS A 234 25.25 6.86 -26.45
N LEU A 235 25.31 8.18 -26.26
CA LEU A 235 25.11 9.18 -27.31
C LEU A 235 26.11 10.31 -27.14
N LYS A 236 26.29 11.11 -28.19
CA LYS A 236 27.12 12.32 -28.17
C LYS A 236 26.31 13.59 -28.37
N ILE A 237 26.78 14.66 -27.75
CA ILE A 237 26.31 16.02 -27.94
C ILE A 237 27.44 16.93 -28.46
N SER A 238 27.08 17.95 -29.22
CA SER A 238 27.99 19.01 -29.66
C SER A 238 28.42 19.89 -28.48
N GLU A 239 29.36 20.79 -28.72
CA GLU A 239 29.72 21.84 -27.74
C GLU A 239 28.56 22.78 -27.39
N THR A 240 27.55 22.88 -28.27
CA THR A 240 26.32 23.67 -28.04
C THR A 240 25.21 22.87 -27.35
N GLY A 241 25.38 21.55 -27.18
CA GLY A 241 24.42 20.65 -26.53
C GLY A 241 23.47 19.94 -27.49
N GLU A 242 23.70 20.03 -28.80
CA GLU A 242 22.88 19.35 -29.81
C GLU A 242 23.30 17.89 -29.95
N LYS A 243 22.34 16.96 -30.00
CA LYS A 243 22.62 15.54 -30.23
C LYS A 243 23.24 15.33 -31.63
N GLN A 244 24.41 14.69 -31.69
CA GLN A 244 25.19 14.54 -32.93
C GLN A 244 24.99 13.18 -33.61
N ASP A 245 25.02 12.10 -32.83
CA ASP A 245 25.09 10.73 -33.36
C ASP A 245 23.85 9.90 -33.02
N GLN A 246 23.70 8.78 -33.73
CA GLN A 246 22.78 7.73 -33.30
C GLN A 246 23.23 7.12 -31.98
N ILE A 247 22.28 6.52 -31.25
CA ILE A 247 22.57 5.89 -29.97
C ILE A 247 23.27 4.55 -30.22
N GLU A 248 24.44 4.37 -29.60
CA GLU A 248 25.26 3.16 -29.71
C GLU A 248 25.09 2.26 -28.49
N GLN A 249 25.01 0.94 -28.70
CA GLN A 249 24.98 -0.05 -27.62
C GLN A 249 26.40 -0.33 -27.09
N VAL A 250 26.55 -0.40 -25.77
CA VAL A 250 27.85 -0.59 -25.07
C VAL A 250 27.94 -1.98 -24.41
N SER A 251 26.85 -2.47 -23.81
CA SER A 251 26.76 -3.83 -23.25
C SER A 251 25.65 -4.63 -23.93
N ALA A 252 25.71 -5.96 -23.91
CA ALA A 252 24.80 -6.82 -24.67
C ALA A 252 24.26 -8.05 -23.91
N PHE A 253 23.84 -7.88 -22.65
CA PHE A 253 23.17 -8.94 -21.88
C PHE A 253 21.79 -9.26 -22.45
N LYS A 254 21.43 -10.55 -22.48
CA LYS A 254 20.19 -11.07 -23.08
C LYS A 254 19.33 -11.87 -22.11
N ASP A 255 19.96 -12.53 -21.14
CA ASP A 255 19.31 -13.36 -20.12
C ASP A 255 18.64 -12.51 -19.03
N MET A 256 19.31 -11.44 -18.61
CA MET A 256 18.82 -10.52 -17.60
C MET A 256 19.32 -9.10 -17.88
N GLY A 257 18.45 -8.11 -17.66
CA GLY A 257 18.83 -6.71 -17.74
C GLY A 257 19.76 -6.28 -16.60
N LEU A 258 20.53 -5.23 -16.85
CA LEU A 258 21.32 -4.57 -15.82
C LEU A 258 20.41 -3.96 -14.74
N PHE A 259 20.87 -4.00 -13.50
CA PHE A 259 20.21 -3.28 -12.40
C PHE A 259 20.77 -1.86 -12.26
N SER A 260 22.07 -1.69 -12.53
CA SER A 260 22.72 -0.38 -12.52
C SER A 260 24.08 -0.41 -13.23
N PHE A 261 24.65 0.77 -13.45
CA PHE A 261 26.03 0.95 -13.89
C PHE A 261 26.62 2.29 -13.42
N ASN A 262 27.95 2.43 -13.46
CA ASN A 262 28.64 3.68 -13.24
C ASN A 262 29.88 3.81 -14.15
N VAL A 263 30.23 5.04 -14.52
CA VAL A 263 31.39 5.36 -15.38
C VAL A 263 32.44 6.08 -14.55
N SER A 264 33.72 5.71 -14.70
CA SER A 264 34.82 6.43 -14.06
C SER A 264 34.92 7.85 -14.61
N ARG A 265 35.34 8.81 -13.78
CA ARG A 265 35.36 10.23 -14.15
C ARG A 265 36.29 10.55 -15.33
N ASN A 266 37.31 9.73 -15.56
CA ASN A 266 38.19 9.81 -16.74
C ASN A 266 37.62 9.13 -18.00
N GLY A 267 36.41 8.53 -17.92
CA GLY A 267 35.72 7.89 -19.04
C GLY A 267 36.31 6.55 -19.49
N GLN A 268 37.33 6.02 -18.80
CA GLN A 268 38.09 4.85 -19.26
C GLN A 268 37.51 3.49 -18.80
N ALA A 269 36.66 3.48 -17.78
CA ALA A 269 36.09 2.27 -17.21
C ALA A 269 34.59 2.43 -16.91
N ILE A 270 33.82 1.36 -17.10
CA ILE A 270 32.41 1.26 -16.73
C ILE A 270 32.22 0.03 -15.84
N ILE A 271 31.63 0.19 -14.66
CA ILE A 271 31.22 -0.92 -13.81
C ILE A 271 29.72 -1.18 -13.98
N LEU A 272 29.34 -2.44 -14.12
CA LEU A 272 27.97 -2.90 -14.34
C LEU A 272 27.54 -3.83 -13.21
N ALA A 273 26.31 -3.71 -12.74
CA ALA A 273 25.69 -4.67 -11.82
C ALA A 273 24.53 -5.41 -12.50
N LYS A 274 24.60 -6.75 -12.50
CA LYS A 274 23.57 -7.65 -13.05
C LYS A 274 23.27 -8.72 -12.01
N ALA A 275 22.14 -8.59 -11.32
CA ALA A 275 21.81 -9.42 -10.17
C ALA A 275 22.92 -9.45 -9.10
N ASP A 276 23.55 -10.60 -8.91
CA ASP A 276 24.61 -10.86 -7.94
C ASP A 276 26.01 -10.80 -8.56
N LYS A 277 26.11 -10.40 -9.84
CA LYS A 277 27.36 -10.29 -10.57
C LYS A 277 27.68 -8.85 -10.89
N ILE A 278 28.97 -8.56 -10.94
CA ILE A 278 29.48 -7.28 -11.42
C ILE A 278 30.50 -7.49 -12.55
N PHE A 279 30.55 -6.53 -13.46
CA PHE A 279 31.45 -6.55 -14.61
C PHE A 279 32.13 -5.20 -14.75
N ILE A 280 33.35 -5.19 -15.28
CA ILE A 280 34.03 -3.96 -15.69
C ILE A 280 34.28 -3.98 -17.21
N ILE A 281 33.96 -2.88 -17.86
CA ILE A 281 34.26 -2.63 -19.28
C ILE A 281 35.36 -1.60 -19.37
N ASN A 282 36.40 -1.89 -20.15
CA ASN A 282 37.37 -0.89 -20.59
C ASN A 282 36.84 -0.20 -21.86
N THR A 283 36.59 1.11 -21.81
CA THR A 283 35.90 1.83 -22.89
C THR A 283 36.75 2.01 -24.15
N ALA A 284 38.08 1.94 -24.04
CA ALA A 284 38.99 2.04 -25.18
C ALA A 284 39.04 0.75 -26.01
N THR A 285 39.00 -0.40 -25.33
CA THR A 285 39.10 -1.73 -25.97
C THR A 285 37.76 -2.43 -26.14
N ASN A 286 36.70 -1.93 -25.49
CA ASN A 286 35.41 -2.60 -25.31
C ASN A 286 35.51 -3.99 -24.65
N SER A 287 36.62 -4.29 -23.97
CA SER A 287 36.76 -5.57 -23.26
C SER A 287 35.95 -5.57 -21.98
N GLN A 288 35.13 -6.61 -21.80
CA GLN A 288 34.29 -6.83 -20.61
C GLN A 288 34.86 -7.99 -19.78
N LYS A 289 34.98 -7.80 -18.46
CA LYS A 289 35.43 -8.84 -17.52
C LYS A 289 34.52 -8.91 -16.30
N GLU A 290 34.20 -10.11 -15.83
CA GLU A 290 33.52 -10.33 -14.55
C GLU A 290 34.48 -10.00 -13.40
N VAL A 291 33.97 -9.37 -12.34
CA VAL A 291 34.73 -8.99 -11.15
C VAL A 291 34.18 -9.78 -9.96
N ASN A 292 35.02 -10.57 -9.31
CA ASN A 292 34.61 -11.37 -8.16
C ASN A 292 35.01 -10.64 -6.88
N ILE A 293 34.03 -10.24 -6.08
CA ILE A 293 34.26 -9.66 -4.75
C ILE A 293 34.04 -10.75 -3.73
N ASN A 294 35.09 -11.10 -2.98
CA ASN A 294 35.01 -12.10 -1.94
C ASN A 294 35.08 -11.43 -0.55
N ILE A 295 34.01 -11.53 0.24
CA ILE A 295 33.91 -10.89 1.56
C ILE A 295 33.82 -11.94 2.66
N ALA A 296 34.76 -11.89 3.60
CA ALA A 296 34.69 -12.62 4.86
C ALA A 296 34.09 -11.72 5.95
N ALA A 297 32.76 -11.64 6.02
CA ALA A 297 32.04 -10.85 7.02
C ALA A 297 31.05 -11.72 7.82
N ASP A 298 30.86 -11.40 9.10
CA ASP A 298 29.84 -12.01 9.95
C ASP A 298 28.43 -11.53 9.57
N TYR A 299 27.40 -12.10 10.18
CA TYR A 299 26.03 -11.63 10.04
C TYR A 299 25.89 -10.21 10.59
N ARG A 300 25.22 -9.34 9.82
CA ARG A 300 24.86 -8.00 10.29
C ARG A 300 23.94 -8.04 11.51
N PHE A 301 22.99 -8.96 11.48
CA PHE A 301 21.99 -9.14 12.52
C PHE A 301 21.81 -10.65 12.78
N ASP A 302 21.54 -11.05 14.02
CA ASP A 302 21.42 -12.47 14.41
C ASP A 302 20.46 -13.26 13.52
N PRO A 303 20.82 -14.41 12.96
CA PRO A 303 19.90 -15.15 12.07
C PRO A 303 18.62 -15.63 12.79
N ILE A 304 18.67 -15.77 14.12
CA ILE A 304 17.56 -16.23 14.96
C ILE A 304 17.40 -15.30 16.16
N GLU A 305 16.20 -14.74 16.36
CA GLU A 305 15.87 -13.91 17.52
C GLU A 305 14.75 -14.54 18.35
N ARG A 306 14.89 -14.52 19.68
CA ARG A 306 13.79 -14.90 20.59
C ARG A 306 12.92 -13.68 20.89
N LYS A 307 11.66 -13.72 20.45
CA LYS A 307 10.69 -12.64 20.68
C LYS A 307 9.61 -13.08 21.68
N THR A 308 9.12 -12.12 22.46
CA THR A 308 7.96 -12.29 23.33
C THR A 308 6.87 -11.34 22.90
N TYR A 309 5.69 -11.87 22.59
CA TYR A 309 4.52 -11.13 22.17
C TYR A 309 3.49 -11.08 23.30
N THR A 310 2.99 -9.88 23.56
CA THR A 310 1.89 -9.59 24.50
C THR A 310 0.61 -9.14 23.78
N SER A 311 0.67 -8.98 22.46
CA SER A 311 -0.41 -8.61 21.54
C SER A 311 -0.07 -9.11 20.11
N ASN A 312 -0.68 -8.56 19.05
CA ASN A 312 -0.55 -8.99 17.64
C ASN A 312 -1.23 -10.31 17.29
N ILE A 313 -2.27 -10.70 18.03
CA ILE A 313 -3.09 -11.88 17.70
C ILE A 313 -3.83 -11.60 16.39
N ASN A 314 -3.65 -12.49 15.40
CA ASN A 314 -4.26 -12.36 14.07
C ASN A 314 -5.67 -12.98 14.00
N ASP A 315 -5.86 -14.15 14.61
CA ASP A 315 -7.14 -14.85 14.71
C ASP A 315 -7.25 -15.62 16.04
N ILE A 316 -8.47 -15.99 16.42
CA ILE A 316 -8.76 -16.76 17.63
C ILE A 316 -9.78 -17.87 17.38
N ALA A 317 -9.71 -18.95 18.16
CA ALA A 317 -10.74 -19.98 18.21
C ALA A 317 -10.95 -20.51 19.63
N ILE A 318 -12.21 -20.64 20.05
CA ILE A 318 -12.58 -21.03 21.41
C ILE A 318 -12.89 -22.52 21.46
N SER A 319 -12.31 -23.22 22.45
CA SER A 319 -12.58 -24.64 22.68
C SER A 319 -14.05 -24.90 23.03
N PRO A 320 -14.63 -26.07 22.67
CA PRO A 320 -16.03 -26.39 22.93
C PRO A 320 -16.46 -26.25 24.39
N ASN A 321 -15.60 -26.62 25.35
CA ASN A 321 -15.89 -26.45 26.78
C ASN A 321 -15.68 -25.02 27.31
N GLY A 322 -15.07 -24.13 26.50
CA GLY A 322 -14.76 -22.73 26.83
C GLY A 322 -13.50 -22.53 27.66
N ALA A 323 -12.75 -23.59 28.00
CA ALA A 323 -11.61 -23.50 28.91
C ALA A 323 -10.34 -22.91 28.27
N TYR A 324 -10.19 -23.07 26.95
CA TYR A 324 -9.01 -22.65 26.20
C TYR A 324 -9.36 -21.81 24.97
N THR A 325 -8.45 -20.92 24.62
CA THR A 325 -8.43 -20.18 23.35
C THR A 325 -7.17 -20.54 22.57
N ALA A 326 -7.37 -20.92 21.31
CA ALA A 326 -6.31 -20.98 20.31
C ALA A 326 -6.10 -19.58 19.71
N LEU A 327 -4.84 -19.19 19.56
CA LEU A 327 -4.40 -17.88 19.10
C LEU A 327 -3.47 -18.07 17.91
N ASN A 328 -3.67 -17.31 16.84
CA ASN A 328 -2.68 -17.19 15.79
C ASN A 328 -1.76 -15.99 16.03
N LEU A 329 -0.45 -16.24 16.12
CA LEU A 329 0.57 -15.22 16.27
C LEU A 329 1.70 -15.52 15.30
N ARG A 330 1.91 -14.62 14.32
CA ARG A 330 3.01 -14.72 13.34
C ARG A 330 3.10 -16.09 12.65
N GLY A 331 1.96 -16.65 12.24
CA GLY A 331 1.91 -17.94 11.55
C GLY A 331 1.98 -19.17 12.46
N GLU A 332 2.05 -19.00 13.78
CA GLU A 332 2.07 -20.12 14.72
C GLU A 332 0.82 -20.14 15.61
N ILE A 333 0.41 -21.34 16.02
CA ILE A 333 -0.76 -21.55 16.89
C ILE A 333 -0.31 -21.70 18.34
N PHE A 334 -0.88 -20.86 19.20
CA PHE A 334 -0.69 -20.90 20.64
C PHE A 334 -2.00 -21.26 21.35
N LEU A 335 -1.91 -21.94 22.49
CA LEU A 335 -3.04 -22.15 23.40
C LEU A 335 -2.85 -21.37 24.70
N ARG A 336 -3.94 -20.82 25.24
CA ARG A 336 -4.02 -20.31 26.62
C ARG A 336 -5.32 -20.71 27.32
N GLY A 337 -5.27 -20.80 28.64
CA GLY A 337 -6.48 -20.95 29.47
C GLY A 337 -7.27 -19.65 29.59
N ASN A 338 -8.60 -19.74 29.73
CA ASN A 338 -9.53 -18.59 29.73
C ASN A 338 -9.76 -17.90 31.08
N SER A 339 -8.80 -18.04 32.00
CA SER A 339 -8.74 -17.26 33.24
C SER A 339 -8.06 -15.90 32.99
N LYS A 340 -8.46 -14.88 33.75
CA LYS A 340 -7.84 -13.54 33.73
C LYS A 340 -6.43 -13.52 34.34
N ASP A 341 -6.17 -14.44 35.27
CA ASP A 341 -4.90 -14.54 36.01
C ASP A 341 -3.88 -15.46 35.29
N GLU A 342 -4.27 -16.04 34.15
CA GLU A 342 -3.41 -16.91 33.34
C GLU A 342 -2.89 -16.17 32.11
N ASN A 343 -1.59 -15.94 32.06
CA ASN A 343 -0.90 -15.34 30.91
C ASN A 343 -0.02 -16.33 30.14
N ARG A 344 0.18 -17.55 30.66
CA ARG A 344 0.99 -18.58 30.03
C ARG A 344 0.32 -19.00 28.73
N THR A 345 1.13 -18.99 27.67
CA THR A 345 0.75 -19.60 26.40
C THR A 345 1.63 -20.81 26.11
N VAL A 346 1.10 -21.75 25.34
CA VAL A 346 1.84 -22.92 24.84
C VAL A 346 1.82 -22.87 23.32
N ASN A 347 2.99 -22.74 22.70
CA ASN A 347 3.12 -22.90 21.25
C ASN A 347 2.94 -24.38 20.89
N VAL A 348 1.87 -24.69 20.18
CA VAL A 348 1.50 -26.07 19.85
C VAL A 348 1.84 -26.45 18.41
N SER A 349 2.09 -25.48 17.53
CA SER A 349 2.39 -25.77 16.12
C SER A 349 3.88 -25.72 15.75
N LYS A 350 4.66 -24.83 16.39
CA LYS A 350 6.13 -24.74 16.29
C LYS A 350 6.66 -24.85 14.86
N SER A 351 6.30 -23.90 14.00
CA SER A 351 6.67 -23.97 12.58
C SER A 351 7.04 -22.59 12.00
N PRO A 352 7.94 -22.52 11.00
CA PRO A 352 8.24 -21.28 10.28
C PRO A 352 7.21 -20.96 9.18
N TYR A 353 6.16 -21.76 9.07
CA TYR A 353 5.12 -21.67 8.05
C TYR A 353 3.88 -20.98 8.60
N ARG A 354 2.90 -20.70 7.75
CA ARG A 354 1.72 -19.94 8.17
C ARG A 354 0.56 -20.86 8.50
N ASP A 355 0.63 -21.41 9.71
CA ASP A 355 -0.51 -22.03 10.37
C ASP A 355 -1.52 -20.93 10.70
N ARG A 356 -2.81 -21.13 10.41
CA ARG A 356 -3.87 -20.12 10.59
C ARG A 356 -5.25 -20.74 10.56
N MET A 357 -6.28 -19.94 10.86
CA MET A 357 -7.69 -20.37 10.78
C MET A 357 -7.93 -21.63 11.62
N ALA A 358 -7.41 -21.63 12.85
CA ALA A 358 -7.59 -22.76 13.75
C ALA A 358 -9.09 -22.92 14.11
N SER A 359 -9.53 -24.15 14.27
CA SER A 359 -10.88 -24.50 14.74
C SER A 359 -10.83 -25.77 15.58
N TRP A 360 -11.79 -25.93 16.47
CA TRP A 360 -11.86 -27.11 17.35
C TRP A 360 -12.89 -28.10 16.84
N ILE A 361 -12.47 -29.36 16.66
CA ILE A 361 -13.39 -30.48 16.41
C ILE A 361 -14.02 -30.91 17.75
N ASN A 362 -13.18 -31.03 18.78
CA ASN A 362 -13.51 -31.35 20.16
C ASN A 362 -12.44 -30.77 21.09
N ASP A 363 -12.56 -30.92 22.41
CA ASP A 363 -11.62 -30.35 23.39
C ASP A 363 -10.17 -30.88 23.32
N SER A 364 -9.90 -31.92 22.52
CA SER A 364 -8.59 -32.56 22.38
C SER A 364 -8.02 -32.53 20.96
N THR A 365 -8.76 -31.98 19.99
CA THR A 365 -8.37 -32.00 18.57
C THR A 365 -8.64 -30.64 17.92
N LEU A 366 -7.56 -30.01 17.46
CA LEU A 366 -7.58 -28.82 16.64
C LEU A 366 -7.42 -29.18 15.16
N ILE A 367 -8.00 -28.37 14.29
CA ILE A 367 -7.85 -28.39 12.84
C ILE A 367 -7.46 -26.99 12.37
N PHE A 368 -6.59 -26.88 11.37
CA PHE A 368 -6.09 -25.59 10.90
C PHE A 368 -5.57 -25.68 9.46
N ILE A 369 -5.36 -24.52 8.82
CA ILE A 369 -4.75 -24.40 7.50
C ILE A 369 -3.25 -24.10 7.67
N SER A 370 -2.40 -24.78 6.90
CA SER A 370 -0.96 -24.51 6.84
C SER A 370 -0.44 -24.66 5.42
N ASP A 371 0.58 -23.89 5.07
CA ASP A 371 1.28 -23.96 3.78
C ASP A 371 2.64 -24.67 3.87
N ARG A 372 2.90 -25.38 4.97
CA ARG A 372 4.16 -26.11 5.21
C ARG A 372 4.57 -27.14 4.15
N ASP A 373 3.64 -27.60 3.33
CA ASP A 373 3.89 -28.51 2.21
C ASP A 373 3.82 -27.81 0.83
N GLY A 374 4.07 -26.49 0.79
CA GLY A 374 4.15 -25.68 -0.44
C GLY A 374 2.81 -25.16 -0.98
N GLN A 375 1.69 -25.56 -0.37
CA GLN A 375 0.36 -25.06 -0.65
C GLN A 375 -0.48 -25.10 0.62
N ASN A 376 -1.56 -24.33 0.69
CA ASN A 376 -2.50 -24.40 1.80
C ASN A 376 -3.17 -25.78 1.83
N ASN A 377 -2.94 -26.55 2.89
CA ASN A 377 -3.64 -27.80 3.17
C ASN A 377 -4.24 -27.75 4.57
N ILE A 378 -5.14 -28.69 4.84
CA ILE A 378 -5.75 -28.86 6.15
C ILE A 378 -4.91 -29.84 6.98
N TYR A 379 -4.67 -29.47 8.24
CA TYR A 379 -3.92 -30.26 9.22
C TYR A 379 -4.72 -30.43 10.49
N THR A 380 -4.48 -31.54 11.20
CA THR A 380 -4.94 -31.75 12.56
C THR A 380 -3.80 -31.63 13.54
N LEU A 381 -4.11 -31.18 14.75
CA LEU A 381 -3.22 -31.13 15.90
C LEU A 381 -3.87 -31.90 17.05
N ARG A 382 -3.16 -32.91 17.56
CA ARG A 382 -3.58 -33.77 18.68
C ARG A 382 -2.45 -33.96 19.68
N SER A 383 -2.77 -34.49 20.87
CA SER A 383 -1.71 -34.97 21.77
C SER A 383 -1.06 -36.21 21.19
N GLY A 384 0.27 -36.23 21.19
CA GLY A 384 1.09 -37.42 20.94
C GLY A 384 1.33 -38.25 22.21
N ASP A 385 0.79 -37.84 23.35
CA ASP A 385 0.84 -38.57 24.61
C ASP A 385 -0.48 -39.32 24.83
N ASN A 386 -0.42 -40.64 25.01
CA ASN A 386 -1.59 -41.47 25.24
C ASN A 386 -2.16 -41.34 26.67
N LYS A 387 -1.43 -40.71 27.60
CA LYS A 387 -1.85 -40.48 28.99
C LYS A 387 -2.34 -39.05 29.26
N GLU A 388 -2.14 -38.11 28.33
CA GLU A 388 -2.56 -36.72 28.48
C GLU A 388 -3.15 -36.22 27.16
N SER A 389 -4.47 -36.12 27.07
CA SER A 389 -5.18 -35.67 25.86
C SER A 389 -5.34 -34.15 25.76
N ASN A 390 -5.05 -33.41 26.83
CA ASN A 390 -5.20 -31.96 26.86
C ASN A 390 -4.04 -31.27 26.14
N LEU A 391 -4.33 -30.57 25.03
CA LEU A 391 -3.33 -29.92 24.18
C LEU A 391 -2.52 -28.82 24.89
N PHE A 392 -3.06 -28.20 25.94
CA PHE A 392 -2.37 -27.17 26.73
C PHE A 392 -1.42 -27.78 27.78
N LYS A 393 -1.66 -29.02 28.20
CA LYS A 393 -0.85 -29.72 29.22
C LYS A 393 0.17 -30.67 28.63
N THR A 394 -0.16 -31.33 27.52
CA THR A 394 0.73 -32.29 26.87
C THR A 394 2.04 -31.63 26.42
N LEU A 395 3.13 -32.38 26.55
CA LEU A 395 4.45 -31.99 26.05
C LEU A 395 4.73 -32.54 24.65
N LYS A 396 3.82 -33.40 24.13
CA LYS A 396 3.95 -34.05 22.82
C LYS A 396 2.76 -33.63 21.96
N HIS A 397 3.03 -32.90 20.88
CA HIS A 397 2.03 -32.50 19.90
C HIS A 397 2.25 -33.29 18.62
N LYS A 398 1.17 -33.83 18.06
CA LYS A 398 1.18 -34.58 16.79
C LYS A 398 0.39 -33.79 15.76
N ILE A 399 1.08 -33.38 14.69
CA ILE A 399 0.49 -32.67 13.55
C ILE A 399 0.44 -33.60 12.35
N GLU A 400 -0.73 -33.71 11.71
CA GLU A 400 -0.92 -34.56 10.54
C GLU A 400 -1.68 -33.83 9.45
N ARG A 401 -1.14 -33.85 8.21
CA ARG A 401 -1.83 -33.40 7.01
C ARG A 401 -2.98 -34.36 6.71
N ILE A 402 -4.18 -33.82 6.52
CA ILE A 402 -5.38 -34.65 6.26
C ILE A 402 -5.90 -34.54 4.83
N THR A 403 -5.58 -33.47 4.10
CA THR A 403 -5.90 -33.32 2.68
C THR A 403 -4.67 -33.47 1.80
N LYS A 404 -4.82 -34.12 0.64
CA LYS A 404 -3.73 -34.36 -0.34
C LYS A 404 -4.24 -34.06 -1.75
N THR A 405 -4.56 -32.81 -1.98
CA THR A 405 -5.14 -32.31 -3.24
C THR A 405 -4.12 -31.45 -3.99
N ASN A 406 -4.41 -31.14 -5.27
CA ASN A 406 -3.55 -30.28 -6.09
C ASN A 406 -3.89 -28.79 -5.99
N GLU A 407 -5.00 -28.46 -5.32
CA GLU A 407 -5.49 -27.09 -5.16
C GLU A 407 -5.39 -26.70 -3.68
N GLY A 408 -5.06 -25.43 -3.43
CA GLY A 408 -4.98 -24.92 -2.06
C GLY A 408 -6.34 -24.84 -1.38
N GLU A 409 -6.35 -25.02 -0.06
CA GLU A 409 -7.58 -25.01 0.76
C GLU A 409 -7.60 -23.81 1.72
N SER A 410 -8.78 -23.26 2.00
CA SER A 410 -8.93 -22.09 2.86
C SER A 410 -10.32 -21.97 3.49
N ASN A 411 -10.52 -20.98 4.37
CA ASN A 411 -11.83 -20.62 4.97
C ASN A 411 -12.59 -21.83 5.56
N LEU A 412 -11.90 -22.63 6.37
CA LEU A 412 -12.46 -23.81 7.00
C LEU A 412 -13.42 -23.45 8.15
N VAL A 413 -14.61 -24.05 8.16
CA VAL A 413 -15.64 -23.85 9.18
C VAL A 413 -16.26 -25.19 9.59
N ILE A 414 -16.28 -25.47 10.89
CA ILE A 414 -16.88 -26.68 11.48
C ILE A 414 -18.37 -26.45 11.76
N ALA A 415 -19.20 -27.42 11.39
CA ALA A 415 -20.63 -27.38 11.69
C ALA A 415 -20.90 -27.48 13.20
N PRO A 416 -22.00 -26.88 13.72
CA PRO A 416 -22.34 -26.92 15.15
C PRO A 416 -22.36 -28.33 15.76
N ASN A 417 -22.77 -29.34 14.99
CA ASN A 417 -22.79 -30.74 15.40
C ASN A 417 -21.38 -31.38 15.57
N GLY A 418 -20.32 -30.74 15.10
CA GLY A 418 -18.93 -31.23 15.16
C GLY A 418 -18.61 -32.42 14.24
N LYS A 419 -19.52 -32.81 13.35
CA LYS A 419 -19.42 -33.99 12.48
C LYS A 419 -19.29 -33.63 10.99
N GLN A 420 -19.46 -32.36 10.65
CA GLN A 420 -19.35 -31.86 9.28
C GLN A 420 -18.48 -30.60 9.24
N MET A 421 -17.96 -30.30 8.07
CA MET A 421 -17.15 -29.13 7.81
C MET A 421 -17.40 -28.59 6.41
N ALA A 422 -17.19 -27.29 6.25
CA ALA A 422 -17.13 -26.61 4.96
C ALA A 422 -15.76 -25.96 4.80
N PHE A 423 -15.25 -25.92 3.58
CA PHE A 423 -13.99 -25.23 3.25
C PHE A 423 -13.96 -24.87 1.76
N ILE A 424 -13.08 -23.95 1.41
CA ILE A 424 -12.83 -23.55 0.03
C ILE A 424 -11.66 -24.36 -0.52
N ARG A 425 -11.78 -24.85 -1.76
CA ARG A 425 -10.69 -25.45 -2.54
C ARG A 425 -10.49 -24.67 -3.84
N GLY A 426 -9.23 -24.40 -4.18
CA GLY A 426 -8.90 -23.61 -5.37
C GLY A 426 -9.44 -22.18 -5.29
N ARG A 427 -9.94 -21.65 -6.42
CA ARG A 427 -10.42 -20.26 -6.52
C ARG A 427 -11.90 -20.06 -6.20
N GLY A 428 -12.70 -21.12 -6.10
CA GLY A 428 -14.15 -20.95 -5.96
C GLY A 428 -14.93 -22.17 -5.51
N LYS A 429 -14.27 -23.32 -5.26
CA LYS A 429 -15.01 -24.53 -4.90
C LYS A 429 -15.38 -24.53 -3.44
N LEU A 430 -16.68 -24.47 -3.14
CA LEU A 430 -17.18 -24.69 -1.77
C LEU A 430 -17.38 -26.18 -1.55
N ILE A 431 -16.57 -26.78 -0.69
CA ILE A 431 -16.64 -28.20 -0.37
C ILE A 431 -17.30 -28.39 0.99
N VAL A 432 -18.23 -29.35 1.08
CA VAL A 432 -18.75 -29.89 2.33
C VAL A 432 -18.26 -31.32 2.51
N ALA A 433 -17.86 -31.68 3.71
CA ALA A 433 -17.42 -33.03 4.03
C ALA A 433 -17.84 -33.45 5.44
N THR A 434 -17.90 -34.77 5.65
CA THR A 434 -18.00 -35.35 7.00
C THR A 434 -16.62 -35.39 7.65
N ILE A 435 -16.56 -35.13 8.95
CA ILE A 435 -15.32 -35.13 9.73
C ILE A 435 -15.46 -35.96 11.00
N SER A 436 -14.48 -36.84 11.25
CA SER A 436 -14.44 -37.64 12.47
C SER A 436 -13.88 -36.86 13.67
N ASN A 437 -14.04 -37.40 14.88
CA ASN A 437 -13.44 -36.84 16.11
C ASN A 437 -11.90 -36.75 16.06
N THR A 438 -11.25 -37.51 15.16
CA THR A 438 -9.81 -37.48 14.96
C THR A 438 -9.38 -36.63 13.76
N GLY A 439 -10.33 -36.03 13.05
CA GLY A 439 -10.09 -35.19 11.88
C GLY A 439 -9.96 -35.93 10.55
N LYS A 440 -10.48 -37.17 10.45
CA LYS A 440 -10.57 -37.87 9.16
C LYS A 440 -11.71 -37.26 8.33
N ILE A 441 -11.42 -36.86 7.09
CA ILE A 441 -12.39 -36.30 6.14
C ILE A 441 -12.94 -37.42 5.26
N GLU A 442 -14.26 -37.48 5.11
CA GLU A 442 -14.97 -38.44 4.24
C GLU A 442 -16.16 -37.74 3.56
N ASN A 443 -16.71 -38.36 2.50
CA ASN A 443 -17.93 -37.89 1.81
C ASN A 443 -17.87 -36.43 1.35
N GLU A 444 -16.76 -36.03 0.72
CA GLU A 444 -16.63 -34.69 0.14
C GLU A 444 -17.68 -34.48 -0.96
N LYS A 445 -18.34 -33.31 -0.94
CA LYS A 445 -19.29 -32.84 -1.93
C LYS A 445 -18.94 -31.41 -2.33
N THR A 446 -18.90 -31.14 -3.62
CA THR A 446 -18.76 -29.77 -4.14
C THR A 446 -20.14 -29.14 -4.23
N LEU A 447 -20.37 -28.08 -3.47
CA LEU A 447 -21.62 -27.32 -3.47
C LEU A 447 -21.61 -26.20 -4.53
N LEU A 448 -20.48 -25.53 -4.68
CA LEU A 448 -20.31 -24.45 -5.65
C LEU A 448 -19.00 -24.70 -6.39
N ASP A 449 -18.96 -24.43 -7.68
CA ASP A 449 -17.75 -24.33 -8.49
C ASP A 449 -17.91 -23.13 -9.43
N GLY A 450 -17.41 -21.97 -9.01
CA GLY A 450 -17.64 -20.69 -9.67
C GLY A 450 -16.37 -19.86 -9.79
N TRP A 451 -16.48 -18.72 -10.49
CA TRP A 451 -15.36 -17.80 -10.69
C TRP A 451 -14.98 -17.04 -9.41
N ASP A 452 -15.96 -16.71 -8.56
CA ASP A 452 -15.76 -16.03 -7.28
C ASP A 452 -15.68 -17.04 -6.11
N THR A 453 -15.00 -16.64 -5.04
CA THR A 453 -14.93 -17.44 -3.82
C THR A 453 -16.07 -17.06 -2.88
N PRO A 454 -16.95 -17.99 -2.46
CA PRO A 454 -17.94 -17.69 -1.45
C PRO A 454 -17.27 -17.31 -0.13
N SER A 455 -17.73 -16.21 0.45
CA SER A 455 -17.16 -15.58 1.64
C SER A 455 -18.16 -15.58 2.80
N GLY A 456 -17.65 -15.48 4.03
CA GLY A 456 -18.51 -15.47 5.23
C GLY A 456 -19.32 -16.75 5.42
N VAL A 457 -18.82 -17.90 4.96
CA VAL A 457 -19.50 -19.20 5.04
C VAL A 457 -19.89 -19.50 6.48
N SER A 458 -21.18 -19.74 6.74
CA SER A 458 -21.71 -20.05 8.06
C SER A 458 -22.73 -21.18 8.03
N TRP A 459 -22.65 -22.04 9.05
CA TRP A 459 -23.56 -23.18 9.21
C TRP A 459 -24.82 -22.79 9.98
N SER A 460 -25.97 -23.32 9.56
CA SER A 460 -27.19 -23.27 10.35
C SER A 460 -27.03 -24.03 11.67
N PRO A 461 -27.79 -23.67 12.74
CA PRO A 461 -27.68 -24.32 14.04
C PRO A 461 -27.96 -25.83 14.01
N ASP A 462 -28.82 -26.29 13.08
CA ASP A 462 -29.12 -27.72 12.85
C ASP A 462 -28.09 -28.44 11.97
N SER A 463 -27.07 -27.73 11.47
CA SER A 463 -26.02 -28.25 10.58
C SER A 463 -26.50 -28.79 9.22
N LYS A 464 -27.71 -28.39 8.75
CA LYS A 464 -28.28 -28.85 7.47
C LYS A 464 -28.10 -27.85 6.32
N TRP A 465 -27.80 -26.59 6.63
CA TRP A 465 -27.70 -25.51 5.66
C TRP A 465 -26.42 -24.71 5.84
N LEU A 466 -25.97 -24.12 4.74
CA LEU A 466 -24.91 -23.12 4.70
C LEU A 466 -25.47 -21.81 4.18
N ALA A 467 -24.98 -20.70 4.73
CA ALA A 467 -25.14 -19.38 4.15
C ALA A 467 -23.78 -18.81 3.79
N TYR A 468 -23.71 -18.03 2.71
CA TYR A 468 -22.49 -17.36 2.27
C TYR A 468 -22.83 -16.14 1.41
N SER A 469 -21.88 -15.21 1.30
CA SER A 469 -21.92 -14.13 0.32
C SER A 469 -21.12 -14.52 -0.93
N LEU A 470 -21.68 -14.27 -2.12
CA LEU A 470 -21.06 -14.57 -3.41
C LEU A 470 -21.30 -13.44 -4.40
N LYS A 471 -20.31 -13.14 -5.25
CA LYS A 471 -20.42 -12.10 -6.27
C LYS A 471 -20.83 -12.61 -7.64
N ASP A 472 -21.59 -11.78 -8.34
CA ASP A 472 -21.80 -11.88 -9.78
C ASP A 472 -20.68 -11.17 -10.57
N LEU A 473 -20.71 -11.29 -11.91
CA LEU A 473 -19.72 -10.65 -12.78
C LEU A 473 -19.75 -9.11 -12.74
N ASP A 474 -20.85 -8.52 -12.24
CA ASP A 474 -21.00 -7.09 -12.01
C ASP A 474 -20.47 -6.65 -10.63
N PHE A 475 -19.94 -7.60 -9.85
CA PHE A 475 -19.41 -7.41 -8.49
C PHE A 475 -20.47 -6.95 -7.47
N ASN A 476 -21.75 -7.21 -7.74
CA ASN A 476 -22.78 -7.22 -6.71
C ASN A 476 -22.54 -8.43 -5.82
N SER A 477 -22.65 -8.26 -4.51
CA SER A 477 -22.50 -9.37 -3.57
C SER A 477 -23.83 -9.66 -2.93
N GLU A 478 -24.22 -10.92 -2.93
CA GLU A 478 -25.54 -11.36 -2.49
C GLU A 478 -25.44 -12.53 -1.52
N ILE A 479 -26.45 -12.68 -0.66
CA ILE A 479 -26.52 -13.74 0.34
C ILE A 479 -27.26 -14.93 -0.24
N TYR A 480 -26.62 -16.09 -0.20
CA TYR A 480 -27.17 -17.36 -0.64
C TYR A 480 -27.36 -18.29 0.56
N ILE A 481 -28.46 -19.06 0.54
CA ILE A 481 -28.65 -20.23 1.38
C ILE A 481 -28.53 -21.48 0.50
N HIS A 482 -27.74 -22.45 0.93
CA HIS A 482 -27.52 -23.69 0.21
C HIS A 482 -27.61 -24.89 1.15
N LYS A 483 -28.33 -25.94 0.75
CA LYS A 483 -28.46 -27.16 1.54
C LYS A 483 -27.16 -27.98 1.51
N ALA A 484 -26.67 -28.38 2.68
CA ALA A 484 -25.34 -28.97 2.82
C ALA A 484 -25.18 -30.35 2.16
N ASP A 485 -26.28 -31.03 1.85
CA ASP A 485 -26.28 -32.31 1.14
C ASP A 485 -26.32 -32.16 -0.40
N ASN A 486 -26.40 -30.92 -0.90
CA ASN A 486 -26.54 -30.54 -2.31
C ASN A 486 -27.83 -31.05 -2.97
N THR A 487 -28.91 -31.27 -2.20
CA THR A 487 -30.19 -31.75 -2.74
C THR A 487 -31.11 -30.63 -3.24
N LEU A 488 -30.72 -29.36 -3.01
CA LEU A 488 -31.43 -28.17 -3.47
C LEU A 488 -30.41 -27.16 -3.96
N ASP A 489 -30.71 -26.52 -5.09
CA ASP A 489 -29.89 -25.43 -5.64
C ASP A 489 -29.81 -24.25 -4.65
N PRO A 490 -28.71 -23.48 -4.67
CA PRO A 490 -28.55 -22.31 -3.81
C PRO A 490 -29.62 -21.26 -4.12
N VAL A 491 -30.25 -20.72 -3.07
CA VAL A 491 -31.27 -19.67 -3.19
C VAL A 491 -30.67 -18.33 -2.78
N ASN A 492 -30.68 -17.36 -3.69
CA ASN A 492 -30.38 -15.97 -3.39
C ASN A 492 -31.52 -15.39 -2.55
N ILE A 493 -31.23 -14.97 -1.32
CA ILE A 493 -32.23 -14.40 -0.42
C ILE A 493 -32.21 -12.88 -0.36
N SER A 494 -31.14 -12.22 -0.85
CA SER A 494 -30.97 -10.77 -0.79
C SER A 494 -31.69 -10.05 -1.93
N MET A 495 -31.51 -10.51 -3.18
CA MET A 495 -32.02 -9.90 -4.41
C MET A 495 -31.80 -8.38 -4.47
N HIS A 496 -30.57 -7.92 -4.25
CA HIS A 496 -30.26 -6.49 -4.15
C HIS A 496 -29.05 -6.08 -5.03
N PRO A 497 -29.14 -5.01 -5.84
CA PRO A 497 -28.11 -4.60 -6.81
C PRO A 497 -26.91 -3.89 -6.17
N LYS A 498 -26.61 -4.17 -4.90
CA LYS A 498 -25.41 -3.66 -4.22
C LYS A 498 -24.74 -4.79 -3.46
N GLN A 499 -24.25 -4.52 -2.25
CA GLN A 499 -23.36 -5.45 -1.57
C GLN A 499 -23.91 -5.88 -0.22
N ASP A 500 -24.15 -7.18 -0.11
CA ASP A 500 -24.55 -7.89 1.09
C ASP A 500 -23.49 -8.94 1.44
N TYR A 501 -23.03 -8.93 2.70
CA TYR A 501 -21.93 -9.77 3.16
C TYR A 501 -22.15 -10.35 4.56
N GLY A 502 -21.38 -11.40 4.88
CA GLY A 502 -21.19 -11.90 6.24
C GLY A 502 -22.46 -12.46 6.88
N PRO A 503 -23.08 -13.50 6.30
CA PRO A 503 -24.31 -14.07 6.84
C PRO A 503 -24.07 -14.80 8.18
N ILE A 504 -24.92 -14.56 9.16
CA ILE A 504 -24.86 -15.13 10.53
C ILE A 504 -26.25 -15.65 10.94
N TRP A 505 -26.33 -16.94 11.25
CA TRP A 505 -27.57 -17.58 11.70
C TRP A 505 -27.88 -17.23 13.17
N SER A 506 -29.14 -16.98 13.48
CA SER A 506 -29.58 -16.98 14.88
C SER A 506 -29.64 -18.41 15.42
N ASN A 507 -29.30 -18.58 16.70
CA ASN A 507 -29.21 -19.90 17.32
C ASN A 507 -30.58 -20.61 17.46
N ASP A 508 -31.69 -19.84 17.44
CA ASP A 508 -33.06 -20.35 17.40
C ASP A 508 -33.50 -20.83 16.00
N GLY A 509 -32.69 -20.61 14.96
CA GLY A 509 -32.99 -21.02 13.59
C GLY A 509 -34.05 -20.18 12.87
N LYS A 510 -34.42 -19.01 13.40
CA LYS A 510 -35.50 -18.17 12.84
C LYS A 510 -35.02 -17.03 11.93
N LYS A 511 -33.77 -16.58 12.08
CA LYS A 511 -33.23 -15.40 11.40
C LYS A 511 -31.87 -15.68 10.78
N LEU A 512 -31.61 -15.01 9.65
CA LEU A 512 -30.28 -14.93 9.04
C LEU A 512 -29.89 -13.45 8.89
N MET A 513 -28.91 -13.01 9.68
CA MET A 513 -28.41 -11.63 9.69
C MET A 513 -27.26 -11.46 8.69
N PHE A 514 -27.11 -10.27 8.12
CA PHE A 514 -26.01 -9.89 7.23
C PHE A 514 -25.81 -8.36 7.27
N SER A 515 -24.71 -7.88 6.69
CA SER A 515 -24.46 -6.45 6.52
C SER A 515 -24.71 -6.03 5.08
N SER A 516 -25.41 -4.91 4.88
CA SER A 516 -25.85 -4.43 3.57
C SER A 516 -25.64 -2.94 3.38
N ASN A 517 -25.15 -2.51 2.20
CA ASN A 517 -25.01 -1.08 1.87
C ASN A 517 -26.16 -0.49 1.04
N ARG A 518 -27.36 -1.08 1.15
CA ARG A 518 -28.50 -0.78 0.29
C ARG A 518 -29.03 0.65 0.38
N ASN A 519 -29.21 1.19 1.59
CA ASN A 519 -30.03 2.39 1.79
C ASN A 519 -29.27 3.72 1.62
N ASN A 520 -28.19 3.92 2.38
CA ASN A 520 -27.49 5.21 2.49
C ASN A 520 -26.08 5.15 1.85
N SER A 521 -25.80 4.07 1.12
CA SER A 521 -24.49 3.69 0.61
C SER A 521 -23.46 3.34 1.68
N ASP A 522 -23.78 3.40 2.98
CA ASP A 522 -22.98 2.85 4.08
C ASP A 522 -23.55 1.49 4.50
N TYR A 523 -22.79 0.68 5.24
CA TYR A 523 -23.26 -0.64 5.68
C TYR A 523 -24.18 -0.53 6.89
N ASP A 524 -25.31 -1.22 6.82
CA ASP A 524 -26.27 -1.39 7.90
C ASP A 524 -26.40 -2.88 8.24
N VAL A 525 -26.85 -3.20 9.45
CA VAL A 525 -27.20 -4.56 9.84
C VAL A 525 -28.65 -4.86 9.43
N TRP A 526 -28.82 -5.95 8.71
CA TRP A 526 -30.11 -6.47 8.25
C TRP A 526 -30.27 -7.92 8.68
N PHE A 527 -31.51 -8.41 8.76
CA PHE A 527 -31.76 -9.85 8.83
C PHE A 527 -32.97 -10.25 8.00
N THR A 528 -33.02 -11.53 7.64
CA THR A 528 -34.17 -12.15 6.96
C THR A 528 -34.87 -13.10 7.91
N TRP A 529 -36.20 -13.01 8.02
CA TRP A 529 -37.00 -14.07 8.64
C TRP A 529 -37.03 -15.30 7.73
N LEU A 530 -36.70 -16.47 8.29
CA LEU A 530 -36.60 -17.71 7.52
C LEU A 530 -37.96 -18.37 7.30
N ASN A 531 -38.90 -18.19 8.23
CA ASN A 531 -40.28 -18.68 8.13
C ASN A 531 -41.26 -17.51 8.04
N LYS A 532 -42.20 -17.59 7.10
CA LYS A 532 -43.29 -16.62 6.91
C LYS A 532 -44.13 -16.40 8.16
N ALA A 533 -44.42 -17.46 8.92
CA ALA A 533 -45.25 -17.36 10.13
C ALA A 533 -44.60 -16.52 11.25
N ASP A 534 -43.27 -16.47 11.33
CA ASP A 534 -42.59 -15.57 12.27
C ASP A 534 -42.59 -14.13 11.74
N TRP A 535 -42.45 -13.92 10.42
CA TRP A 535 -42.51 -12.58 9.82
C TRP A 535 -43.87 -11.90 9.96
N GLU A 536 -44.97 -12.66 9.88
CA GLU A 536 -46.35 -12.14 9.96
C GLU A 536 -46.76 -11.72 11.39
N LYS A 537 -45.98 -12.06 12.41
CA LYS A 537 -46.26 -11.69 13.81
C LYS A 537 -46.12 -10.18 14.04
N THR A 538 -47.12 -9.62 14.69
CA THR A 538 -47.12 -8.23 15.15
C THR A 538 -46.21 -8.04 16.37
N PRO A 539 -45.82 -6.80 16.72
CA PRO A 539 -45.08 -6.53 17.96
C PRO A 539 -45.80 -7.04 19.22
N GLU A 540 -47.12 -7.07 19.22
CA GLU A 540 -47.94 -7.59 20.31
C GLU A 540 -47.85 -9.12 20.42
N ASP A 541 -47.91 -9.84 19.29
CA ASP A 541 -47.72 -11.30 19.25
C ASP A 541 -46.36 -11.70 19.83
N TRP A 542 -45.30 -10.96 19.49
CA TRP A 542 -43.96 -11.18 20.05
C TRP A 542 -43.89 -10.92 21.56
N LYS A 543 -44.57 -9.89 22.06
CA LYS A 543 -44.64 -9.60 23.51
C LYS A 543 -45.41 -10.67 24.27
N GLU A 544 -46.46 -11.23 23.66
CA GLU A 544 -47.25 -12.31 24.25
C GLU A 544 -46.44 -13.61 24.31
N GLU A 545 -45.79 -14.00 23.21
CA GLU A 545 -44.88 -15.16 23.16
C GLU A 545 -43.76 -15.02 24.21
N ASP A 546 -43.21 -13.82 24.38
CA ASP A 546 -42.17 -13.54 25.39
C ASP A 546 -42.69 -13.68 26.82
N LYS A 547 -43.87 -13.15 27.12
CA LYS A 547 -44.51 -13.28 28.44
C LYS A 547 -44.87 -14.73 28.75
N GLU A 548 -45.31 -15.49 27.75
CA GLU A 548 -45.60 -16.92 27.89
C GLU A 548 -44.33 -17.73 28.10
N ALA A 549 -43.26 -17.44 27.35
CA ALA A 549 -41.95 -18.03 27.54
C ALA A 549 -41.40 -17.76 28.96
N ASP A 550 -41.51 -16.53 29.47
CA ASP A 550 -41.08 -16.16 30.82
C ASP A 550 -41.94 -16.81 31.91
N LYS A 551 -43.26 -16.93 31.70
CA LYS A 551 -44.15 -17.69 32.60
C LYS A 551 -43.78 -19.18 32.63
N SER A 552 -43.42 -19.76 31.49
CA SER A 552 -43.01 -21.18 31.39
C SER A 552 -41.67 -21.44 32.09
N LYS A 553 -40.70 -20.52 31.97
CA LYS A 553 -39.42 -20.56 32.71
C LYS A 553 -39.62 -20.43 34.21
N ASN A 554 -40.51 -19.54 34.66
CA ASN A 554 -40.84 -19.36 36.08
C ASN A 554 -41.62 -20.53 36.69
N LYS A 555 -42.43 -21.27 35.91
CA LYS A 555 -43.09 -22.52 36.37
C LYS A 555 -42.09 -23.67 36.54
N ASN A 556 -41.08 -23.78 35.68
CA ASN A 556 -40.04 -24.81 35.79
C ASN A 556 -38.96 -24.50 36.84
N GLY A 557 -38.93 -23.28 37.40
CA GLY A 557 -37.96 -22.86 38.42
C GLY A 557 -38.34 -23.19 39.87
N LYS A 558 -39.53 -23.74 40.14
CA LYS A 558 -39.99 -24.02 41.52
C LYS A 558 -39.83 -25.46 42.02
N ASP A 559 -39.41 -26.41 41.18
CA ASP A 559 -39.15 -27.80 41.61
C ASP A 559 -37.77 -28.28 41.11
N LYS A 560 -36.69 -27.95 41.83
CA LYS A 560 -35.43 -28.72 41.84
C LYS A 560 -34.46 -28.25 42.93
N SER A 561 -34.69 -28.72 44.16
CA SER A 561 -33.63 -28.94 45.15
C SER A 561 -33.25 -30.43 45.16
N SER A 562 -31.94 -30.70 45.27
CA SER A 562 -31.29 -32.01 45.53
C SER A 562 -31.47 -33.18 44.54
N ASN A 563 -30.56 -33.32 43.56
CA ASN A 563 -29.65 -34.49 43.37
C ASN A 563 -29.05 -34.53 41.94
N GLY A 564 -27.73 -34.76 41.88
CA GLY A 564 -27.01 -35.52 40.84
C GLY A 564 -27.09 -35.09 39.36
N ASN A 565 -25.96 -34.62 38.83
CA ASN A 565 -25.52 -34.60 37.42
C ASN A 565 -26.40 -35.36 36.40
N GLN A 566 -27.09 -34.61 35.54
CA GLN A 566 -27.27 -34.92 34.11
C GLN A 566 -27.82 -33.67 33.41
N GLU A 567 -26.96 -32.97 32.66
CA GLU A 567 -27.40 -31.95 31.69
C GLU A 567 -28.32 -32.62 30.66
N LYS A 568 -29.62 -32.33 30.71
CA LYS A 568 -30.53 -32.64 29.59
C LYS A 568 -30.03 -31.85 28.38
N LYS A 569 -29.53 -32.53 27.35
CA LYS A 569 -29.25 -31.95 26.04
C LYS A 569 -30.56 -31.35 25.50
N GLU A 570 -30.62 -30.02 25.41
CA GLU A 570 -31.66 -29.34 24.62
C GLU A 570 -31.57 -29.87 23.18
N GLU A 571 -32.68 -30.41 22.67
CA GLU A 571 -32.77 -30.95 21.31
C GLU A 571 -32.71 -29.77 20.32
N ILE A 572 -31.75 -29.80 19.39
CA ILE A 572 -31.61 -28.76 18.36
C ILE A 572 -32.81 -28.90 17.41
N LYS A 573 -33.64 -27.86 17.33
CA LYS A 573 -34.78 -27.83 16.41
C LYS A 573 -34.30 -27.70 14.97
N ASP A 574 -34.96 -28.42 14.07
CA ASP A 574 -34.74 -28.28 12.63
C ASP A 574 -35.04 -26.85 12.17
N VAL A 575 -34.17 -26.30 11.31
CA VAL A 575 -34.36 -24.99 10.71
C VAL A 575 -35.39 -25.09 9.59
N ILE A 576 -36.50 -24.36 9.75
CA ILE A 576 -37.58 -24.31 8.78
C ILE A 576 -37.40 -23.05 7.93
N ILE A 577 -37.28 -23.24 6.61
CA ILE A 577 -37.09 -22.15 5.65
C ILE A 577 -38.22 -22.22 4.62
N ASP A 578 -38.96 -21.13 4.48
CA ASP A 578 -39.90 -20.91 3.38
C ASP A 578 -39.22 -20.00 2.35
N PHE A 579 -38.91 -20.51 1.16
CA PHE A 579 -38.19 -19.73 0.14
C PHE A 579 -39.08 -18.83 -0.72
N GLU A 580 -40.40 -19.00 -0.66
CA GLU A 580 -41.32 -18.18 -1.45
C GLU A 580 -41.25 -16.72 -0.98
N ALA A 581 -40.95 -15.80 -1.91
CA ALA A 581 -40.79 -14.37 -1.66
C ALA A 581 -39.88 -14.02 -0.45
N ILE A 582 -38.88 -14.86 -0.15
CA ILE A 582 -38.00 -14.69 1.02
C ILE A 582 -37.33 -13.31 1.12
N HIS A 583 -37.03 -12.70 -0.03
CA HIS A 583 -36.41 -11.37 -0.10
C HIS A 583 -37.31 -10.24 0.43
N GLU A 584 -38.62 -10.43 0.49
CA GLU A 584 -39.57 -9.45 1.05
C GLU A 584 -39.55 -9.42 2.58
N ARG A 585 -38.95 -10.42 3.22
CA ARG A 585 -38.97 -10.62 4.69
C ARG A 585 -37.73 -10.08 5.39
N GLN A 586 -37.05 -9.14 4.75
CA GLN A 586 -35.82 -8.54 5.23
C GLN A 586 -36.12 -7.30 6.10
N ILE A 587 -35.47 -7.21 7.25
CA ILE A 587 -35.67 -6.15 8.24
C ILE A 587 -34.35 -5.42 8.45
N GLN A 588 -34.39 -4.09 8.36
CA GLN A 588 -33.29 -3.21 8.74
C GLN A 588 -33.25 -3.08 10.26
N VAL A 589 -32.10 -3.35 10.87
CA VAL A 589 -31.89 -3.23 12.32
C VAL A 589 -31.18 -1.93 12.68
N THR A 590 -30.20 -1.52 11.88
CA THR A 590 -29.42 -0.30 12.09
C THR A 590 -29.49 0.64 10.88
N SER A 591 -29.26 1.92 11.14
CA SER A 591 -29.24 2.97 10.11
C SER A 591 -28.39 4.17 10.59
N PHE A 592 -27.33 3.89 11.35
CA PHE A 592 -26.47 4.90 11.96
C PHE A 592 -25.34 5.28 10.98
N THR A 593 -24.40 6.08 11.45
CA THR A 593 -23.27 6.56 10.64
C THR A 593 -22.00 5.78 10.98
N GLY A 594 -21.21 5.39 9.97
CA GLY A 594 -19.84 4.89 10.16
C GLY A 594 -19.61 3.44 9.73
N GLY A 595 -20.60 2.81 9.10
CA GLY A 595 -20.58 1.42 8.66
C GLY A 595 -20.78 0.47 9.83
N GLU A 596 -21.87 -0.30 9.78
CA GLU A 596 -22.28 -1.24 10.82
C GLU A 596 -22.19 -2.68 10.34
N PHE A 597 -21.36 -3.46 11.03
CA PHE A 597 -21.01 -4.81 10.64
C PHE A 597 -21.51 -5.84 11.66
N ALA A 598 -22.40 -6.72 11.23
CA ALA A 598 -22.96 -7.81 12.02
C ALA A 598 -21.85 -8.74 12.55
N GLN A 599 -21.91 -9.13 13.84
CA GLN A 599 -20.89 -9.98 14.47
C GLN A 599 -21.44 -11.24 15.14
N ALA A 600 -22.58 -11.14 15.86
CA ALA A 600 -23.14 -12.29 16.58
C ALA A 600 -24.60 -12.06 17.03
N PHE A 601 -25.25 -13.16 17.42
CA PHE A 601 -26.52 -13.16 18.15
C PHE A 601 -26.35 -13.61 19.60
N SER A 602 -27.27 -13.19 20.49
CA SER A 602 -27.51 -13.89 21.77
C SER A 602 -28.11 -15.27 21.56
N LYS A 603 -28.05 -16.14 22.58
CA LYS A 603 -28.56 -17.54 22.52
C LYS A 603 -30.02 -17.63 22.06
N ASP A 604 -30.84 -16.66 22.46
CA ASP A 604 -32.27 -16.57 22.13
C ASP A 604 -32.58 -15.84 20.82
N GLY A 605 -31.55 -15.37 20.09
CA GLY A 605 -31.71 -14.65 18.83
C GLY A 605 -32.34 -13.26 18.96
N LYS A 606 -32.43 -12.69 20.18
CA LYS A 606 -33.07 -11.39 20.41
C LYS A 606 -32.13 -10.20 20.41
N THR A 607 -30.88 -10.39 20.81
CA THR A 607 -29.85 -9.36 20.83
C THR A 607 -28.87 -9.60 19.70
N ILE A 608 -28.57 -8.55 18.95
CA ILE A 608 -27.56 -8.50 17.91
C ILE A 608 -26.33 -7.76 18.44
N TYR A 609 -25.15 -8.31 18.20
CA TYR A 609 -23.87 -7.65 18.40
C TYR A 609 -23.31 -7.21 17.05
N TYR A 610 -22.89 -5.96 16.95
CA TYR A 610 -22.33 -5.37 15.73
C TYR A 610 -21.22 -4.40 16.05
N THR A 611 -20.30 -4.19 15.10
CA THR A 611 -19.23 -3.20 15.21
C THR A 611 -19.48 -2.01 14.30
N THR A 612 -18.93 -0.86 14.66
CA THR A 612 -18.88 0.33 13.81
C THR A 612 -17.48 0.54 13.19
N GLY A 613 -17.40 1.30 12.10
CA GLY A 613 -16.17 1.74 11.45
C GLY A 613 -15.88 1.03 10.14
N ASN A 614 -15.12 1.67 9.24
CA ASN A 614 -14.85 1.23 7.85
C ASN A 614 -16.05 1.31 6.89
N GLY A 615 -16.88 2.35 7.01
CA GLY A 615 -17.91 2.64 6.02
C GLY A 615 -17.37 2.80 4.59
N THR A 616 -18.24 2.59 3.59
CA THR A 616 -17.89 2.60 2.14
C THR A 616 -17.25 3.90 1.64
N ARG A 617 -17.51 5.01 2.34
CA ARG A 617 -16.98 6.35 2.03
C ARG A 617 -15.55 6.56 2.52
N GLY A 618 -14.96 5.59 3.23
CA GLY A 618 -13.51 5.44 3.41
C GLY A 618 -12.81 6.42 4.37
N ASP A 619 -13.42 7.55 4.74
CA ASP A 619 -12.74 8.63 5.48
C ASP A 619 -13.59 9.27 6.60
N ALA A 620 -14.71 8.66 7.02
CA ALA A 620 -15.49 9.20 8.14
C ALA A 620 -14.72 9.01 9.45
N ASP A 621 -14.50 10.11 10.20
CA ASP A 621 -13.90 10.09 11.54
C ASP A 621 -14.91 9.53 12.56
N THR A 622 -15.14 8.22 12.48
CA THR A 622 -16.08 7.48 13.34
C THR A 622 -15.31 6.52 14.24
N GLU A 623 -15.67 6.49 15.52
CA GLU A 623 -15.13 5.51 16.46
C GLU A 623 -15.52 4.09 16.03
N SER A 624 -14.56 3.16 16.10
CA SER A 624 -14.80 1.74 15.85
C SER A 624 -14.91 0.99 17.17
N ASP A 625 -16.15 0.60 17.51
CA ASP A 625 -16.50 -0.02 18.79
C ASP A 625 -17.57 -1.10 18.61
N LEU A 626 -17.73 -1.96 19.63
CA LEU A 626 -18.72 -3.02 19.69
C LEU A 626 -19.99 -2.50 20.38
N PHE A 627 -21.13 -2.76 19.76
CA PHE A 627 -22.45 -2.42 20.24
C PHE A 627 -23.31 -3.67 20.35
N LYS A 628 -24.36 -3.57 21.16
CA LYS A 628 -25.50 -4.48 21.12
C LYS A 628 -26.80 -3.71 20.88
N ILE A 629 -27.76 -4.37 20.26
CA ILE A 629 -29.08 -3.84 19.93
C ILE A 629 -30.10 -4.98 19.91
N SER A 630 -31.35 -4.70 20.27
CA SER A 630 -32.44 -5.65 20.08
C SER A 630 -32.73 -5.86 18.59
N TRP A 631 -33.22 -7.04 18.22
CA TRP A 631 -33.52 -7.39 16.82
C TRP A 631 -34.52 -6.45 16.14
N ASP A 632 -35.35 -5.75 16.93
CA ASP A 632 -36.33 -4.75 16.47
C ASP A 632 -35.74 -3.32 16.37
N GLY A 633 -34.41 -3.18 16.47
CA GLY A 633 -33.70 -1.91 16.37
C GLY A 633 -33.73 -1.05 17.64
N LYS A 634 -34.24 -1.57 18.77
CA LYS A 634 -34.32 -0.84 20.05
C LYS A 634 -33.16 -1.18 20.99
N ASP A 635 -33.08 -0.43 22.09
CA ASP A 635 -32.18 -0.68 23.22
C ASP A 635 -30.68 -0.72 22.86
N ARG A 636 -30.28 0.09 21.88
CA ARG A 636 -28.88 0.22 21.48
C ARG A 636 -28.00 0.59 22.68
N LYS A 637 -26.94 -0.20 22.90
CA LYS A 637 -25.94 0.03 23.95
C LYS A 637 -24.52 -0.22 23.44
N ALA A 638 -23.62 0.73 23.69
CA ALA A 638 -22.18 0.55 23.46
C ALA A 638 -21.59 -0.40 24.52
N ILE A 639 -20.86 -1.42 24.07
CA ILE A 639 -20.11 -2.35 24.94
C ILE A 639 -18.66 -1.85 25.09
N THR A 640 -18.01 -1.46 23.99
CA THR A 640 -16.72 -0.75 24.02
C THR A 640 -16.90 0.73 23.69
N LYS A 641 -15.89 1.55 24.02
CA LYS A 641 -15.89 3.01 23.80
C LYS A 641 -14.48 3.53 23.54
N ALA A 642 -14.38 4.70 22.91
CA ALA A 642 -13.12 5.37 22.60
C ALA A 642 -12.25 4.58 21.63
N ASN A 643 -12.89 4.10 20.55
CA ASN A 643 -12.23 3.52 19.37
C ASN A 643 -11.37 2.30 19.73
N LYS A 644 -11.94 1.32 20.45
CA LYS A 644 -11.20 0.10 20.83
C LYS A 644 -10.87 -0.81 19.65
N ARG A 645 -11.49 -0.60 18.49
CA ARG A 645 -11.26 -1.36 17.24
C ARG A 645 -11.38 -2.88 17.47
N PRO A 646 -12.51 -3.36 18.01
CA PRO A 646 -12.71 -4.78 18.25
C PRO A 646 -12.72 -5.57 16.93
N SER A 647 -12.11 -6.74 16.92
CA SER A 647 -12.02 -7.66 15.78
C SER A 647 -11.88 -9.11 16.26
N ASN A 648 -12.01 -10.09 15.36
CA ASN A 648 -11.97 -11.52 15.70
C ASN A 648 -12.98 -11.89 16.81
N ILE A 649 -14.24 -11.48 16.64
CA ILE A 649 -15.28 -11.65 17.64
C ILE A 649 -15.87 -13.06 17.56
N VAL A 650 -15.85 -13.80 18.67
CA VAL A 650 -16.33 -15.19 18.74
C VAL A 650 -17.10 -15.42 20.04
N VAL A 651 -18.30 -15.99 19.95
CA VAL A 651 -19.10 -16.39 21.13
C VAL A 651 -18.78 -17.85 21.50
N ASP A 652 -18.66 -18.16 22.79
CA ASP A 652 -18.44 -19.53 23.24
C ASP A 652 -19.69 -20.41 23.06
N LYS A 653 -19.52 -21.75 22.98
CA LYS A 653 -20.66 -22.68 22.76
C LYS A 653 -21.72 -22.62 23.87
N LYS A 654 -21.35 -22.11 25.05
CA LYS A 654 -22.25 -21.93 26.20
C LYS A 654 -23.04 -20.63 26.14
N TYR A 655 -22.70 -19.71 25.23
CA TYR A 655 -23.26 -18.36 25.15
C TYR A 655 -23.16 -17.58 26.47
N GLN A 656 -22.07 -17.81 27.21
CA GLN A 656 -21.77 -17.10 28.45
C GLN A 656 -20.79 -15.95 28.21
N ASN A 657 -19.91 -16.12 27.23
CA ASN A 657 -18.83 -15.18 26.96
C ASN A 657 -18.66 -14.91 25.47
N LEU A 658 -18.29 -13.67 25.15
CA LEU A 658 -17.86 -13.25 23.82
C LEU A 658 -16.39 -12.84 23.90
N PHE A 659 -15.55 -13.48 23.10
CA PHE A 659 -14.11 -13.22 23.01
C PHE A 659 -13.82 -12.32 21.81
N MET A 660 -12.84 -11.44 21.95
CA MET A 660 -12.43 -10.54 20.87
C MET A 660 -10.97 -10.14 21.04
N THR A 661 -10.39 -9.66 19.94
CA THR A 661 -9.15 -8.89 19.96
C THR A 661 -9.44 -7.40 19.83
N GLN A 662 -8.58 -6.54 20.41
CA GLN A 662 -8.73 -5.08 20.39
C GLN A 662 -7.43 -4.40 19.92
N GLY A 663 -7.55 -3.21 19.33
CA GLY A 663 -6.42 -2.36 18.97
C GLY A 663 -5.40 -3.05 18.08
N THR A 664 -4.19 -3.30 18.62
CA THR A 664 -3.11 -4.02 17.93
C THR A 664 -3.18 -5.54 18.09
N GLY A 665 -4.33 -6.10 18.48
CA GLY A 665 -4.52 -7.54 18.65
C GLY A 665 -4.30 -8.04 20.08
N SER A 666 -4.73 -7.29 21.10
CA SER A 666 -4.78 -7.76 22.50
C SER A 666 -6.08 -8.52 22.77
N LEU A 667 -6.03 -9.62 23.51
CA LEU A 667 -7.21 -10.45 23.78
C LEU A 667 -8.05 -9.91 24.94
N SER A 668 -9.37 -9.98 24.79
CA SER A 668 -10.34 -9.66 25.83
C SER A 668 -11.56 -10.56 25.73
N LYS A 669 -12.32 -10.63 26.83
CA LYS A 669 -13.58 -11.38 26.92
C LYS A 669 -14.66 -10.52 27.57
N ILE A 670 -15.87 -10.60 27.05
CA ILE A 670 -17.06 -9.97 27.58
C ILE A 670 -17.91 -11.05 28.24
N ILE A 671 -18.28 -10.83 29.50
CA ILE A 671 -19.26 -11.66 30.20
C ILE A 671 -20.64 -11.18 29.77
N LEU A 672 -21.36 -12.00 28.98
CA LEU A 672 -22.59 -11.56 28.30
C LEU A 672 -23.73 -11.19 29.26
N ALA A 673 -23.77 -11.79 30.45
CA ALA A 673 -24.79 -11.51 31.46
C ALA A 673 -24.65 -10.12 32.09
N SER A 674 -23.45 -9.55 32.17
CA SER A 674 -23.18 -8.27 32.85
C SER A 674 -22.57 -7.19 31.95
N ASP A 675 -22.20 -7.54 30.71
CA ASP A 675 -21.41 -6.73 29.78
C ASP A 675 -20.00 -6.35 30.30
N ASN A 676 -19.50 -7.02 31.35
CA ASN A 676 -18.17 -6.74 31.90
C ASN A 676 -17.07 -7.23 30.96
N ILE A 677 -16.08 -6.36 30.72
CA ILE A 677 -14.91 -6.68 29.90
C ILE A 677 -13.76 -7.11 30.81
N GLU A 678 -13.19 -8.29 30.54
CA GLU A 678 -11.98 -8.81 31.15
C GLU A 678 -10.84 -8.82 30.13
N SER A 679 -9.70 -8.21 30.49
CA SER A 679 -8.46 -8.35 29.72
C SER A 679 -7.85 -9.72 29.97
N LEU A 680 -7.39 -10.36 28.89
CA LEU A 680 -6.84 -11.70 28.91
C LEU A 680 -5.39 -11.64 28.42
N PRO A 681 -4.42 -11.30 29.30
CA PRO A 681 -3.04 -11.08 28.89
C PRO A 681 -2.40 -12.35 28.35
N ILE A 682 -1.41 -12.18 27.47
CA ILE A 682 -0.64 -13.29 26.90
C ILE A 682 0.85 -13.06 27.08
N SER A 683 1.61 -14.14 27.15
CA SER A 683 3.06 -14.15 26.99
C SER A 683 3.44 -15.25 26.02
N ALA A 684 3.50 -14.91 24.73
CA ALA A 684 3.81 -15.83 23.64
C ALA A 684 5.27 -15.69 23.22
N ARG A 685 6.06 -16.74 23.44
CA ARG A 685 7.48 -16.77 23.11
C ARG A 685 7.69 -17.58 21.84
N LEU A 686 8.37 -17.00 20.86
CA LEU A 686 8.81 -17.71 19.65
C LEU A 686 10.24 -17.32 19.25
N ASN A 687 10.91 -18.24 18.57
CA ASN A 687 12.18 -17.97 17.92
C ASN A 687 11.89 -17.66 16.46
N VAL A 688 12.18 -16.45 16.01
CA VAL A 688 12.07 -16.07 14.60
C VAL A 688 13.38 -16.42 13.92
N ASN A 689 13.36 -17.44 13.05
CA ASN A 689 14.45 -17.71 12.13
C ASN A 689 14.23 -16.90 10.84
N TYR A 690 14.97 -15.81 10.67
CA TYR A 690 14.73 -14.87 9.58
C TYR A 690 15.06 -15.45 8.20
N HIS A 691 15.93 -16.45 8.11
CA HIS A 691 16.20 -17.13 6.84
C HIS A 691 15.01 -18.01 6.43
N GLU A 692 14.52 -18.85 7.33
CA GLU A 692 13.32 -19.67 7.08
C GLU A 692 12.08 -18.82 6.81
N GLU A 693 11.90 -17.75 7.60
CA GLU A 693 10.79 -16.82 7.41
C GLU A 693 10.89 -16.05 6.09
N SER A 694 12.10 -15.66 5.65
CA SER A 694 12.25 -15.01 4.34
C SER A 694 11.89 -15.94 3.19
N ASN A 695 12.19 -17.23 3.31
CA ASN A 695 11.72 -18.23 2.37
C ASN A 695 10.19 -18.33 2.38
N GLN A 696 9.57 -18.34 3.56
CA GLN A 696 8.11 -18.34 3.70
C GLN A 696 7.48 -17.09 3.09
N ILE A 697 8.01 -15.89 3.37
CA ILE A 697 7.56 -14.62 2.80
C ILE A 697 7.63 -14.65 1.27
N PHE A 698 8.72 -15.16 0.70
CA PHE A 698 8.87 -15.30 -0.75
C PHE A 698 7.79 -16.21 -1.32
N GLU A 699 7.63 -17.39 -0.75
CA GLU A 699 6.68 -18.41 -1.22
C GLU A 699 5.23 -17.93 -1.12
N GLU A 700 4.85 -17.31 0.00
CA GLU A 700 3.52 -16.74 0.19
C GLU A 700 3.24 -15.62 -0.82
N ALA A 701 4.19 -14.70 -1.01
CA ALA A 701 4.03 -13.61 -1.95
C ALA A 701 3.95 -14.10 -3.40
N TRP A 702 4.81 -15.06 -3.77
CA TRP A 702 4.79 -15.68 -5.09
C TRP A 702 3.47 -16.40 -5.36
N LYS A 703 2.99 -17.18 -4.37
CA LYS A 703 1.74 -17.92 -4.45
C LYS A 703 0.53 -17.00 -4.52
N ALA A 704 0.49 -15.92 -3.74
CA ALA A 704 -0.60 -14.96 -3.77
C ALA A 704 -0.79 -14.35 -5.18
N ILE A 705 0.31 -14.11 -5.90
CA ILE A 705 0.26 -13.64 -7.29
C ILE A 705 -0.10 -14.77 -8.24
N ASN A 706 0.47 -15.97 -8.05
CA ASN A 706 0.12 -17.15 -8.85
C ASN A 706 -1.39 -17.43 -8.85
N ASP A 707 -2.01 -17.35 -7.68
CA ASP A 707 -3.41 -17.69 -7.48
C ASP A 707 -4.36 -16.51 -7.80
N GLY A 708 -3.83 -15.28 -7.83
CA GLY A 708 -4.62 -14.05 -7.80
C GLY A 708 -4.49 -13.15 -9.04
N PHE A 709 -3.46 -13.33 -9.88
CA PHE A 709 -3.24 -12.47 -11.03
C PHE A 709 -4.35 -12.60 -12.07
N TYR A 710 -4.70 -11.48 -12.71
CA TYR A 710 -5.89 -11.38 -13.57
C TYR A 710 -5.74 -12.15 -14.89
N ASP A 711 -4.55 -12.10 -15.51
CA ASP A 711 -4.23 -12.85 -16.71
C ASP A 711 -3.55 -14.17 -16.30
N PRO A 712 -4.19 -15.33 -16.52
CA PRO A 712 -3.61 -16.62 -16.12
C PRO A 712 -2.28 -16.94 -16.82
N ASN A 713 -1.95 -16.25 -17.92
CA ASN A 713 -0.69 -16.42 -18.64
C ASN A 713 0.39 -15.38 -18.26
N PHE A 714 0.15 -14.55 -17.25
CA PHE A 714 1.12 -13.54 -16.76
C PHE A 714 1.69 -12.64 -17.86
N HIS A 715 0.86 -12.19 -18.81
CA HIS A 715 1.26 -11.43 -20.00
C HIS A 715 2.30 -12.15 -20.87
N GLY A 716 2.22 -13.48 -20.94
CA GLY A 716 3.15 -14.33 -21.67
C GLY A 716 4.49 -14.57 -20.95
N GLN A 717 4.61 -14.20 -19.68
CA GLN A 717 5.80 -14.51 -18.87
C GLN A 717 5.63 -15.82 -18.12
N ASP A 718 6.69 -16.62 -18.03
CA ASP A 718 6.66 -17.85 -17.23
C ASP A 718 6.93 -17.52 -15.75
N TRP A 719 5.87 -17.59 -14.93
CA TRP A 719 5.94 -17.26 -13.51
C TRP A 719 6.79 -18.24 -12.68
N ASN A 720 6.91 -19.50 -13.11
CA ASN A 720 7.76 -20.49 -12.45
C ASN A 720 9.24 -20.23 -12.76
N VAL A 721 9.57 -19.94 -14.03
CA VAL A 721 10.95 -19.58 -14.42
C VAL A 721 11.40 -18.31 -13.70
N LEU A 722 10.51 -17.32 -13.54
CA LEU A 722 10.83 -16.12 -12.76
C LEU A 722 11.16 -16.45 -11.29
N LYS A 723 10.44 -17.40 -10.66
CA LYS A 723 10.79 -17.88 -9.32
C LYS A 723 12.16 -18.54 -9.27
N GLU A 724 12.48 -19.41 -10.22
CA GLU A 724 13.77 -20.11 -10.28
C GLU A 724 14.94 -19.12 -10.38
N ILE A 725 14.76 -18.03 -11.11
CA ILE A 725 15.76 -16.96 -11.27
C ILE A 725 15.87 -16.10 -10.01
N TYR A 726 14.76 -15.59 -9.49
CA TYR A 726 14.77 -14.51 -8.49
C TYR A 726 14.72 -15.00 -7.04
N LYS A 727 14.20 -16.20 -6.76
CA LYS A 727 14.19 -16.73 -5.38
C LYS A 727 15.61 -16.88 -4.81
N PRO A 728 16.59 -17.47 -5.52
CA PRO A 728 17.96 -17.56 -5.00
C PRO A 728 18.62 -16.20 -4.78
N LEU A 729 18.25 -15.18 -5.56
CA LEU A 729 18.71 -13.80 -5.37
C LEU A 729 18.12 -13.19 -4.10
N ALA A 730 16.79 -13.28 -3.94
CA ALA A 730 16.11 -12.77 -2.76
C ALA A 730 16.60 -13.46 -1.48
N MET A 731 16.85 -14.77 -1.50
CA MET A 731 17.32 -15.52 -0.33
C MET A 731 18.76 -15.21 0.08
N ARG A 732 19.60 -14.70 -0.84
CA ARG A 732 20.95 -14.22 -0.52
C ARG A 732 21.00 -12.78 -0.03
N ALA A 733 19.87 -12.07 -0.08
CA ALA A 733 19.78 -10.72 0.44
C ALA A 733 20.12 -10.68 1.93
N SER A 734 21.11 -9.87 2.30
CA SER A 734 21.52 -9.70 3.70
C SER A 734 20.59 -8.80 4.52
N THR A 735 19.74 -8.01 3.85
CA THR A 735 18.81 -7.10 4.49
C THR A 735 17.41 -7.24 3.91
N ARG A 736 16.40 -6.83 4.68
CA ARG A 736 15.01 -6.86 4.21
C ARG A 736 14.76 -5.91 3.03
N ILE A 737 15.54 -4.82 2.94
CA ILE A 737 15.52 -3.87 1.81
C ILE A 737 16.02 -4.56 0.52
N ASP A 738 17.14 -5.26 0.58
CA ASP A 738 17.69 -5.99 -0.58
C ASP A 738 16.72 -7.11 -1.02
N PHE A 739 16.11 -7.83 -0.07
CA PHE A 739 15.09 -8.84 -0.35
C PHE A 739 13.90 -8.24 -1.11
N GLN A 740 13.37 -7.11 -0.60
CA GLN A 740 12.28 -6.38 -1.25
C GLN A 740 12.66 -5.95 -2.67
N ASN A 741 13.88 -5.45 -2.87
CA ASN A 741 14.35 -5.03 -4.19
C ASN A 741 14.37 -6.20 -5.16
N MET A 742 14.94 -7.35 -4.78
CA MET A 742 14.99 -8.55 -5.63
C MET A 742 13.59 -9.05 -5.99
N PHE A 743 12.66 -9.06 -5.04
CA PHE A 743 11.28 -9.44 -5.31
C PHE A 743 10.58 -8.46 -6.27
N ASN A 744 10.80 -7.15 -6.11
CA ASN A 744 10.22 -6.14 -7.01
C ASN A 744 10.79 -6.20 -8.43
N TRP A 745 12.07 -6.56 -8.60
CA TRP A 745 12.65 -6.82 -9.92
C TRP A 745 11.99 -8.02 -10.60
N MET A 746 11.65 -9.08 -9.86
CA MET A 746 10.87 -10.22 -10.37
C MET A 746 9.48 -9.78 -10.85
N LEU A 747 8.74 -9.04 -10.00
CA LEU A 747 7.40 -8.56 -10.36
C LEU A 747 7.42 -7.66 -11.60
N GLY A 748 8.46 -6.84 -11.75
CA GLY A 748 8.63 -5.97 -12.91
C GLY A 748 8.71 -6.71 -14.25
N GLN A 749 9.16 -7.97 -14.25
CA GLN A 749 9.25 -8.79 -15.47
C GLN A 749 7.87 -9.14 -16.05
N VAL A 750 6.82 -9.24 -15.21
CA VAL A 750 5.42 -9.50 -15.64
C VAL A 750 4.84 -8.33 -16.46
N ASN A 751 5.47 -7.15 -16.39
CA ASN A 751 5.05 -5.96 -17.13
C ASN A 751 3.59 -5.54 -16.85
N ALA A 752 3.11 -5.70 -15.62
CA ALA A 752 1.76 -5.28 -15.23
C ALA A 752 1.80 -4.02 -14.35
N SER A 753 0.75 -3.19 -14.45
CA SER A 753 0.58 -2.11 -13.48
C SER A 753 0.19 -2.63 -12.10
N HIS A 754 0.20 -1.73 -11.11
CA HIS A 754 -0.23 -1.99 -9.72
C HIS A 754 0.59 -3.05 -8.97
N MET A 755 1.70 -3.54 -9.51
CA MET A 755 2.55 -4.51 -8.81
C MET A 755 3.47 -3.85 -7.77
N GLY A 756 3.80 -4.61 -6.73
CA GLY A 756 4.82 -4.22 -5.76
C GLY A 756 4.75 -5.02 -4.46
N PHE A 757 5.92 -5.36 -3.94
CA PHE A 757 6.15 -5.92 -2.61
C PHE A 757 6.63 -4.83 -1.66
N ARG A 758 6.08 -4.81 -0.44
CA ARG A 758 6.45 -3.87 0.62
C ARG A 758 6.70 -4.62 1.91
N SER A 759 7.92 -4.48 2.41
CA SER A 759 8.32 -4.94 3.72
C SER A 759 7.69 -4.10 4.83
N ARG A 760 7.33 -4.74 5.94
CA ARG A 760 6.77 -4.06 7.11
C ARG A 760 7.65 -4.16 8.35
N GLU A 761 8.34 -5.28 8.52
CA GLU A 761 9.26 -5.48 9.63
C GLU A 761 10.70 -5.29 9.20
N PHE A 762 11.41 -4.52 10.01
CA PHE A 762 12.79 -4.13 9.84
C PHE A 762 13.50 -4.40 11.16
N ARG A 763 14.75 -4.87 11.09
CA ARG A 763 15.50 -5.32 12.28
C ARG A 763 16.37 -4.21 12.86
N GLU A 764 16.63 -3.18 12.06
CA GLU A 764 17.34 -1.98 12.48
C GLU A 764 16.56 -1.14 13.49
N ASP A 765 17.26 -0.69 14.52
CA ASP A 765 16.86 0.34 15.46
C ASP A 765 17.47 1.68 15.04
N LEU A 766 16.60 2.62 14.63
CA LEU A 766 16.98 3.87 13.99
C LEU A 766 16.63 5.07 14.87
N GLN A 767 17.43 6.13 14.80
CA GLN A 767 17.19 7.40 15.51
C GLN A 767 16.18 8.27 14.76
N ARG A 768 14.93 7.81 14.62
CA ARG A 768 13.92 8.50 13.80
C ARG A 768 13.68 9.94 14.28
N GLN A 769 14.00 10.93 13.44
CA GLN A 769 13.79 12.36 13.72
C GLN A 769 12.73 12.97 12.80
N ARG A 770 12.21 14.15 13.20
CA ARG A 770 11.28 14.96 12.42
C ARG A 770 11.68 16.43 12.45
N THR A 771 11.88 17.01 11.28
CA THR A 771 12.23 18.42 11.08
C THR A 771 10.98 19.28 11.18
N GLY A 772 11.05 20.41 11.88
CA GLY A 772 10.00 21.40 11.91
C GLY A 772 9.90 22.15 10.57
N LEU A 773 8.80 21.95 9.84
CA LEU A 773 8.56 22.59 8.55
C LEU A 773 7.91 23.96 8.72
N LEU A 774 8.56 24.99 8.18
CA LEU A 774 8.11 26.39 8.22
C LEU A 774 7.26 26.77 7.00
N GLY A 775 7.46 26.08 5.87
CA GLY A 775 6.85 26.40 4.57
C GLY A 775 7.57 27.55 3.87
N LEU A 776 8.90 27.47 3.84
CA LEU A 776 9.79 28.49 3.32
C LEU A 776 10.80 27.85 2.40
N GLU A 777 10.96 28.44 1.22
CA GLU A 777 12.14 28.26 0.40
C GLU A 777 13.08 29.44 0.67
N PHE A 778 14.38 29.16 0.82
CA PHE A 778 15.38 30.18 1.12
C PHE A 778 16.67 29.98 0.35
N VAL A 779 17.40 31.09 0.17
CA VAL A 779 18.72 31.14 -0.42
C VAL A 779 19.73 31.57 0.65
N PRO A 780 20.79 30.79 0.92
CA PRO A 780 21.84 31.17 1.84
C PRO A 780 22.67 32.36 1.33
N ASN A 781 22.88 33.36 2.18
CA ASN A 781 23.84 34.44 1.97
C ASN A 781 25.27 33.97 2.34
N THR A 782 26.28 34.73 1.94
CA THR A 782 27.70 34.42 2.19
C THR A 782 28.06 34.28 3.67
N ASN A 783 27.34 34.98 4.55
CA ASN A 783 27.50 34.91 6.02
C ASN A 783 26.70 33.77 6.68
N GLY A 784 25.86 33.05 5.92
CA GLY A 784 24.99 31.97 6.41
C GLY A 784 23.57 32.38 6.81
N SER A 785 23.24 33.68 6.83
CA SER A 785 21.85 34.11 6.95
C SER A 785 21.03 33.65 5.74
N LEU A 786 19.73 33.48 5.90
CA LEU A 786 18.86 32.88 4.88
C LEU A 786 17.86 33.91 4.37
N ARG A 787 17.95 34.27 3.08
CA ARG A 787 16.96 35.14 2.44
C ARG A 787 15.77 34.29 1.99
N VAL A 788 14.56 34.68 2.38
CA VAL A 788 13.32 34.00 2.00
C VAL A 788 13.01 34.28 0.53
N GLU A 789 12.84 33.22 -0.25
CA GLU A 789 12.51 33.25 -1.68
C GLU A 789 11.01 33.01 -1.88
N THR A 790 10.46 32.00 -1.22
CA THR A 790 9.06 31.59 -1.35
C THR A 790 8.44 31.37 0.03
N VAL A 791 7.19 31.77 0.18
CA VAL A 791 6.35 31.44 1.35
C VAL A 791 5.17 30.61 0.87
N VAL A 792 5.06 29.37 1.35
CA VAL A 792 3.95 28.48 0.99
C VAL A 792 2.68 28.92 1.73
N GLY A 793 1.59 29.11 0.98
CA GLY A 793 0.31 29.55 1.55
C GLY A 793 -0.21 28.62 2.64
N ASN A 794 -0.79 29.18 3.71
CA ASN A 794 -1.31 28.49 4.89
C ASN A 794 -0.29 27.71 5.76
N MET A 795 0.98 27.65 5.36
CA MET A 795 2.03 27.12 6.24
C MET A 795 2.29 28.05 7.44
N PRO A 796 2.96 27.59 8.52
CA PRO A 796 3.21 28.41 9.71
C PRO A 796 3.77 29.80 9.40
N SER A 797 4.66 29.94 8.42
CA SER A 797 5.22 31.24 8.03
C SER A 797 4.25 32.19 7.32
N ASP A 798 3.13 31.71 6.80
CA ASP A 798 2.11 32.54 6.13
C ASP A 798 1.01 33.05 7.08
N ARG A 799 0.93 32.50 8.29
CA ARG A 799 -0.08 32.85 9.29
C ARG A 799 0.13 34.26 9.83
N ILE A 800 -0.97 34.94 10.14
CA ILE A 800 -0.96 36.31 10.67
C ILE A 800 -0.08 36.43 11.93
N SER A 801 -0.15 35.45 12.84
CA SER A 801 0.60 35.45 14.10
C SER A 801 2.11 35.24 13.96
N SER A 802 2.58 34.74 12.82
CA SER A 802 3.97 34.31 12.61
C SER A 802 4.45 34.66 11.20
N LYS A 803 3.99 35.81 10.69
CA LYS A 803 4.11 36.20 9.29
C LYS A 803 5.55 36.51 8.90
N ILE A 804 6.05 35.73 7.94
CA ILE A 804 7.32 35.95 7.25
C ILE A 804 7.00 36.33 5.80
N GLN A 805 7.77 37.26 5.24
CA GLN A 805 7.57 37.80 3.90
C GLN A 805 8.72 37.38 2.98
N VAL A 806 8.44 37.30 1.68
CA VAL A 806 9.48 37.16 0.66
C VAL A 806 10.46 38.32 0.79
N GLY A 807 11.76 38.02 0.79
CA GLY A 807 12.84 38.99 1.01
C GLY A 807 13.28 39.17 2.47
N ASP A 808 12.52 38.68 3.46
CA ASP A 808 12.99 38.65 4.85
C ASP A 808 14.30 37.83 4.95
N VAL A 809 15.22 38.23 5.83
CA VAL A 809 16.49 37.54 6.04
C VAL A 809 16.54 36.95 7.44
N ILE A 810 16.47 35.63 7.56
CA ILE A 810 16.58 34.91 8.83
C ILE A 810 18.06 34.87 9.25
N THR A 811 18.33 35.24 10.49
CA THR A 811 19.67 35.39 11.06
C THR A 811 19.94 34.47 12.24
N ALA A 812 18.91 34.00 12.95
CA ALA A 812 19.05 33.00 14.00
C ALA A 812 17.76 32.17 14.17
N VAL A 813 17.91 30.99 14.76
CA VAL A 813 16.81 30.08 15.16
C VAL A 813 17.04 29.69 16.62
N ASN A 814 16.06 29.95 17.49
CA ASN A 814 16.16 29.71 18.94
C ASN A 814 17.47 30.27 19.55
N GLY A 815 17.85 31.49 19.15
CA GLY A 815 19.08 32.16 19.61
C GLY A 815 20.37 31.61 19.00
N THR A 816 20.30 30.53 18.21
CA THR A 816 21.45 30.00 17.46
C THR A 816 21.63 30.80 16.20
N LYS A 817 22.67 31.64 16.16
CA LYS A 817 23.02 32.46 15.00
C LYS A 817 23.39 31.59 13.81
N LEU A 818 22.81 31.89 12.65
CA LEU A 818 23.10 31.20 11.40
C LEU A 818 24.49 31.60 10.88
N THR A 819 25.25 30.61 10.44
CA THR A 819 26.60 30.76 9.89
C THR A 819 26.74 29.94 8.62
N LYS A 820 27.73 30.25 7.78
CA LYS A 820 27.95 29.60 6.48
C LYS A 820 27.99 28.07 6.55
N ASN A 821 28.54 27.51 7.63
CA ASN A 821 28.73 26.06 7.79
C ASN A 821 27.60 25.39 8.59
N LEU A 822 26.68 26.15 9.17
CA LEU A 822 25.54 25.62 9.91
C LEU A 822 24.41 25.28 8.93
N ASN A 823 23.96 24.03 8.96
CA ASN A 823 22.74 23.62 8.27
C ASN A 823 21.52 24.00 9.11
N VAL A 824 20.65 24.89 8.62
CA VAL A 824 19.45 25.32 9.36
C VAL A 824 18.51 24.18 9.71
N TYR A 825 18.46 23.12 8.90
CA TYR A 825 17.59 22.00 9.18
C TYR A 825 18.05 21.22 10.41
N ASN A 826 19.34 21.24 10.74
CA ASN A 826 19.87 20.63 11.96
C ASN A 826 19.22 21.24 13.22
N VAL A 827 19.13 22.58 13.29
CA VAL A 827 18.48 23.27 14.43
C VAL A 827 16.94 23.23 14.37
N LEU A 828 16.37 22.73 13.28
CA LEU A 828 14.94 22.46 13.14
C LEU A 828 14.58 20.99 13.38
N GLU A 829 15.55 20.06 13.48
CA GLU A 829 15.28 18.68 13.88
C GLU A 829 14.68 18.62 15.28
N GLY A 830 13.65 17.79 15.46
CA GLY A 830 12.94 17.64 16.73
C GLY A 830 11.98 18.80 17.07
N THR A 831 11.90 19.85 16.24
CA THR A 831 11.06 21.04 16.53
C THR A 831 9.64 20.96 15.95
N ALA A 832 9.29 19.86 15.27
CA ALA A 832 7.97 19.69 14.67
C ALA A 832 6.87 19.79 15.74
N ASN A 833 5.88 20.64 15.51
CA ASN A 833 4.79 20.99 16.42
C ASN A 833 5.20 21.70 17.73
N GLU A 834 6.47 22.05 17.92
CA GLU A 834 6.93 22.83 19.09
C GLU A 834 7.06 24.32 18.79
N LYS A 835 6.93 25.19 19.78
CA LYS A 835 7.17 26.63 19.56
C LYS A 835 8.67 26.89 19.48
N ILE A 836 9.09 27.60 18.45
CA ILE A 836 10.44 28.15 18.28
C ILE A 836 10.35 29.64 18.00
N TYR A 837 11.48 30.36 18.05
CA TYR A 837 11.55 31.73 17.56
C TYR A 837 12.66 31.91 16.51
N LEU A 838 12.44 32.86 15.62
CA LEU A 838 13.33 33.23 14.53
C LEU A 838 13.69 34.71 14.64
N ASP A 839 14.98 35.03 14.57
CA ASP A 839 15.43 36.41 14.43
C ASP A 839 15.59 36.72 12.94
N LEU A 840 14.84 37.68 12.42
CA LEU A 840 14.91 38.07 11.01
C LEU A 840 15.09 39.58 10.81
N LYS A 841 15.63 39.95 9.66
CA LYS A 841 15.68 41.33 9.17
C LYS A 841 14.64 41.53 8.08
N ARG A 842 13.84 42.58 8.24
CA ARG A 842 12.90 43.09 7.23
C ARG A 842 13.29 44.52 6.89
N GLY A 843 13.96 44.70 5.75
CA GLY A 843 14.66 45.96 5.47
C GLY A 843 15.69 46.25 6.57
N ASN A 844 15.55 47.40 7.25
CA ASN A 844 16.45 47.81 8.34
C ASN A 844 15.98 47.37 9.74
N ASN A 845 14.81 46.76 9.85
CA ASN A 845 14.23 46.37 11.14
C ASN A 845 14.61 44.95 11.52
N SER A 846 15.03 44.75 12.77
CA SER A 846 15.16 43.42 13.38
C SER A 846 13.83 43.03 14.00
N ILE A 847 13.34 41.83 13.69
CA ILE A 847 12.06 41.29 14.14
C ILE A 847 12.30 39.89 14.70
N GLU A 848 11.75 39.62 15.88
CA GLU A 848 11.63 38.28 16.42
C GLU A 848 10.25 37.72 16.05
N VAL A 849 10.20 36.49 15.53
CA VAL A 849 8.96 35.81 15.17
C VAL A 849 8.87 34.47 15.90
N VAL A 850 7.90 34.35 16.81
CA VAL A 850 7.55 33.06 17.43
C VAL A 850 6.65 32.26 16.48
N ILE A 851 7.02 31.03 16.20
CA ILE A 851 6.37 30.17 15.20
C ILE A 851 6.27 28.73 15.70
N ARG A 852 5.21 28.00 15.31
CA ARG A 852 5.04 26.57 15.58
C ARG A 852 5.14 25.80 14.26
N PRO A 853 6.27 25.15 13.94
CA PRO A 853 6.46 24.41 12.69
C PRO A 853 5.52 23.20 12.59
N LYS A 854 5.25 22.72 11.38
CA LYS A 854 4.44 21.50 11.14
C LYS A 854 5.34 20.28 10.91
N ILE A 855 4.76 19.09 11.06
CA ILE A 855 5.38 17.82 10.66
C ILE A 855 5.24 17.52 9.14
N SER A 856 4.29 18.17 8.45
CA SER A 856 4.00 17.94 7.03
C SER A 856 3.43 19.19 6.36
N ASN A 857 3.81 19.40 5.10
CA ASN A 857 3.38 20.47 4.19
C ASN A 857 2.56 19.96 3.00
N ARG A 858 2.23 18.66 2.93
CA ARG A 858 1.62 18.03 1.73
C ARG A 858 0.30 18.69 1.32
N LEU A 859 -0.59 18.98 2.28
CA LEU A 859 -1.89 19.59 2.02
C LEU A 859 -1.73 21.04 1.56
N GLU A 860 -0.85 21.79 2.21
CA GLU A 860 -0.55 23.18 1.87
C GLU A 860 0.09 23.31 0.50
N ASN A 861 1.06 22.45 0.16
CA ASN A 861 1.68 22.40 -1.17
C ASN A 861 0.66 22.10 -2.26
N TYR A 862 -0.20 21.11 -2.06
CA TYR A 862 -1.30 20.82 -2.98
C TYR A 862 -2.24 22.03 -3.15
N THR A 863 -2.63 22.65 -2.04
CA THR A 863 -3.56 23.78 -2.06
C THR A 863 -2.95 25.01 -2.72
N ALA A 864 -1.67 25.29 -2.48
CA ALA A 864 -0.92 26.37 -3.12
C ALA A 864 -0.83 26.14 -4.64
N TRP A 865 -0.53 24.92 -5.06
CA TRP A 865 -0.50 24.55 -6.49
C TRP A 865 -1.87 24.75 -7.16
N VAL A 866 -2.94 24.23 -6.58
CA VAL A 866 -4.32 24.41 -7.10
C VAL A 866 -4.68 25.89 -7.18
N LYS A 867 -4.35 26.68 -6.15
CA LYS A 867 -4.60 28.12 -6.14
C LYS A 867 -3.89 28.83 -7.28
N ALA A 868 -2.64 28.48 -7.56
CA ALA A 868 -1.90 29.03 -8.70
C ALA A 868 -2.56 28.67 -10.04
N ARG A 869 -3.03 27.43 -10.22
CA ARG A 869 -3.76 27.04 -11.45
C ARG A 869 -5.10 27.78 -11.62
N LYS A 870 -5.84 28.00 -10.53
CA LYS A 870 -7.05 28.84 -10.54
C LYS A 870 -6.75 30.27 -10.98
N GLN A 871 -5.68 30.88 -10.47
CA GLN A 871 -5.24 32.23 -10.86
C GLN A 871 -4.83 32.31 -12.33
N LEU A 872 -4.11 31.29 -12.84
CA LEU A 872 -3.76 31.23 -14.26
C LEU A 872 -4.99 31.07 -15.15
N THR A 873 -5.96 30.23 -14.75
CA THR A 873 -7.22 30.08 -15.49
C THR A 873 -8.00 31.39 -15.56
N GLU A 874 -8.11 32.10 -14.44
CA GLU A 874 -8.75 33.42 -14.37
C GLU A 874 -8.05 34.40 -15.32
N LYS A 875 -6.71 34.45 -15.28
CA LYS A 875 -5.90 35.31 -16.16
C LYS A 875 -6.04 34.95 -17.64
N TYR A 876 -5.93 33.68 -18.00
CA TYR A 876 -5.99 33.23 -19.40
C TYR A 876 -7.40 33.37 -20.00
N SER A 877 -8.44 33.27 -19.18
CA SER A 877 -9.84 33.36 -19.63
C SER A 877 -10.50 34.72 -19.47
N ASN A 878 -9.78 35.71 -18.94
CA ASN A 878 -10.35 36.98 -18.48
C ASN A 878 -11.58 36.76 -17.56
N GLY A 879 -11.46 35.77 -16.67
CA GLY A 879 -12.49 35.40 -15.69
C GLY A 879 -13.73 34.69 -16.24
N GLN A 880 -13.71 34.24 -17.49
CA GLN A 880 -14.87 33.54 -18.08
C GLN A 880 -14.96 32.05 -17.71
N LEU A 881 -13.86 31.42 -17.29
CA LEU A 881 -13.80 29.99 -17.01
C LEU A 881 -13.49 29.70 -15.54
N GLY A 882 -14.05 28.61 -15.03
CA GLY A 882 -13.71 28.02 -13.73
C GLY A 882 -12.58 26.99 -13.86
N TYR A 883 -11.96 26.61 -12.74
CA TYR A 883 -10.97 25.54 -12.67
C TYR A 883 -11.18 24.67 -11.43
N ILE A 884 -11.15 23.36 -11.62
CA ILE A 884 -11.13 22.35 -10.55
C ILE A 884 -10.06 21.32 -10.87
N HIS A 885 -9.33 20.89 -9.84
CA HIS A 885 -8.44 19.75 -9.92
C HIS A 885 -8.94 18.62 -9.03
N ILE A 886 -8.91 17.39 -9.56
CA ILE A 886 -9.30 16.18 -8.84
C ILE A 886 -8.02 15.47 -8.39
N GLN A 887 -7.70 15.56 -7.09
CA GLN A 887 -6.43 15.08 -6.54
C GLN A 887 -6.23 13.57 -6.62
N GLY A 888 -7.29 12.82 -6.31
CA GLY A 888 -7.33 11.36 -6.35
C GLY A 888 -8.74 10.92 -6.71
N MET A 889 -8.93 9.69 -7.19
CA MET A 889 -10.27 9.15 -7.43
C MET A 889 -10.79 8.47 -6.18
N ASN A 890 -10.86 9.21 -5.07
CA ASN A 890 -11.39 8.73 -3.78
C ASN A 890 -12.54 9.62 -3.32
N TRP A 891 -13.25 9.15 -2.30
CA TRP A 891 -14.45 9.82 -1.81
C TRP A 891 -14.18 11.25 -1.30
N THR A 892 -13.14 11.45 -0.49
CA THR A 892 -12.72 12.79 -0.03
C THR A 892 -12.50 13.77 -1.21
N SER A 893 -11.90 13.29 -2.31
CA SER A 893 -11.68 14.13 -3.50
C SER A 893 -12.97 14.38 -4.28
N PHE A 894 -13.88 13.41 -4.32
CA PHE A 894 -15.20 13.55 -4.95
C PHE A 894 -16.08 14.57 -4.19
N GLU A 895 -16.17 14.48 -2.86
CA GLU A 895 -16.91 15.47 -2.05
C GLU A 895 -16.36 16.88 -2.23
N ARG A 896 -15.03 17.00 -2.31
CA ARG A 896 -14.38 18.28 -2.62
C ARG A 896 -14.74 18.76 -4.02
N PHE A 897 -14.75 17.88 -5.02
CA PHE A 897 -15.16 18.20 -6.38
C PHE A 897 -16.60 18.72 -6.41
N GLU A 898 -17.55 18.03 -5.78
CA GLU A 898 -18.96 18.48 -5.73
C GLU A 898 -19.10 19.86 -5.07
N ARG A 899 -18.41 20.09 -3.95
CA ARG A 899 -18.39 21.40 -3.28
C ARG A 899 -17.78 22.49 -4.16
N GLU A 900 -16.65 22.20 -4.80
CA GLU A 900 -15.95 23.15 -5.66
C GLU A 900 -16.70 23.42 -6.98
N LEU A 901 -17.54 22.49 -7.46
CA LEU A 901 -18.29 22.62 -8.70
C LEU A 901 -19.12 23.91 -8.74
N THR A 902 -19.84 24.19 -7.65
CA THR A 902 -20.62 25.42 -7.53
C THR A 902 -19.71 26.65 -7.41
N ALA A 903 -18.71 26.60 -6.53
CA ALA A 903 -17.83 27.73 -6.25
C ALA A 903 -16.99 28.14 -7.47
N ALA A 904 -16.49 27.18 -8.24
CA ALA A 904 -15.70 27.41 -9.44
C ALA A 904 -16.57 27.73 -10.66
N GLY A 905 -17.82 27.24 -10.71
CA GLY A 905 -18.73 27.43 -11.84
C GLY A 905 -19.61 28.69 -11.77
N LEU A 906 -19.72 29.32 -10.60
CA LEU A 906 -20.58 30.49 -10.40
C LEU A 906 -20.15 31.65 -11.30
N GLY A 907 -21.08 32.13 -12.15
CA GLY A 907 -20.82 33.20 -13.11
C GLY A 907 -19.90 32.83 -14.29
N LYS A 908 -19.38 31.60 -14.34
CA LYS A 908 -18.50 31.13 -15.42
C LYS A 908 -19.30 30.54 -16.58
N LYS A 909 -18.74 30.63 -17.79
CA LYS A 909 -19.32 30.09 -19.01
C LYS A 909 -18.95 28.61 -19.26
N GLY A 910 -17.84 28.15 -18.69
CA GLY A 910 -17.37 26.77 -18.77
C GLY A 910 -16.38 26.43 -17.66
N LEU A 911 -15.96 25.17 -17.61
CA LEU A 911 -15.10 24.62 -16.55
C LEU A 911 -13.91 23.83 -17.11
N VAL A 912 -12.72 24.11 -16.58
CA VAL A 912 -11.52 23.27 -16.78
C VAL A 912 -11.45 22.24 -15.64
N ILE A 913 -11.43 20.96 -15.99
CA ILE A 913 -11.33 19.82 -15.07
C ILE A 913 -9.94 19.19 -15.22
N ASP A 914 -9.11 19.29 -14.20
CA ASP A 914 -7.73 18.81 -14.25
C ASP A 914 -7.55 17.51 -13.46
N VAL A 915 -7.11 16.45 -14.15
CA VAL A 915 -6.77 15.13 -13.57
C VAL A 915 -5.29 14.77 -13.75
N ARG A 916 -4.43 15.74 -14.11
CA ARG A 916 -2.97 15.56 -14.13
C ARG A 916 -2.48 15.19 -12.73
N PHE A 917 -1.46 14.33 -12.63
CA PHE A 917 -0.89 13.87 -11.35
C PHE A 917 -1.83 13.05 -10.43
N ASN A 918 -3.07 12.80 -10.85
CA ASN A 918 -4.01 11.99 -10.09
C ASN A 918 -3.56 10.51 -10.04
N GLY A 919 -3.46 9.96 -8.83
CA GLY A 919 -2.96 8.60 -8.57
C GLY A 919 -4.00 7.48 -8.76
N GLY A 920 -5.24 7.79 -9.13
CA GLY A 920 -6.33 6.83 -9.30
C GLY A 920 -7.13 6.58 -8.02
N GLY A 921 -7.89 5.48 -8.03
CA GLY A 921 -8.91 5.14 -7.02
C GLY A 921 -10.11 4.43 -7.66
N TRP A 922 -11.34 4.88 -7.41
CA TRP A 922 -12.57 4.23 -7.86
C TRP A 922 -13.77 5.16 -8.16
N THR A 923 -13.67 6.48 -7.99
CA THR A 923 -14.82 7.40 -8.07
C THR A 923 -15.16 7.95 -9.47
N THR A 924 -14.57 7.42 -10.55
CA THR A 924 -14.84 7.90 -11.92
C THR A 924 -16.33 7.88 -12.28
N ASP A 925 -17.05 6.81 -11.96
CA ASP A 925 -18.46 6.67 -12.34
C ASP A 925 -19.36 7.68 -11.62
N TYR A 926 -18.99 8.11 -10.41
CA TYR A 926 -19.65 9.22 -9.72
C TYR A 926 -19.42 10.55 -10.43
N LEU A 927 -18.21 10.79 -10.95
CA LEU A 927 -17.93 11.98 -11.78
C LEU A 927 -18.76 11.94 -13.08
N MET A 928 -18.89 10.77 -13.71
CA MET A 928 -19.71 10.63 -14.92
C MET A 928 -21.19 10.91 -14.62
N ALA A 929 -21.70 10.51 -13.47
CA ALA A 929 -23.06 10.83 -13.03
C ALA A 929 -23.30 12.34 -12.82
N VAL A 930 -22.27 13.10 -12.47
CA VAL A 930 -22.33 14.58 -12.32
C VAL A 930 -22.20 15.30 -13.67
N LEU A 931 -21.31 14.82 -14.54
CA LEU A 931 -20.89 15.53 -15.77
C LEU A 931 -21.75 15.21 -17.00
N ASN A 932 -22.48 14.09 -17.00
CA ASN A 932 -23.26 13.64 -18.15
C ASN A 932 -24.76 14.02 -18.09
N VAL A 933 -25.13 14.92 -17.18
CA VAL A 933 -26.52 15.35 -17.00
C VAL A 933 -26.95 16.29 -18.14
N LYS A 934 -28.10 16.01 -18.75
CA LYS A 934 -28.71 16.87 -19.79
C LYS A 934 -30.00 17.50 -19.30
N GLN A 935 -30.16 18.81 -19.52
CA GLN A 935 -31.41 19.51 -19.24
C GLN A 935 -32.48 19.09 -20.24
N HIS A 936 -33.64 18.65 -19.75
CA HIS A 936 -34.76 18.16 -20.58
C HIS A 936 -36.03 19.01 -20.45
N ALA A 937 -36.06 19.94 -19.49
CA ALA A 937 -37.19 20.84 -19.23
C ALA A 937 -36.68 22.13 -18.56
N TYR A 938 -37.57 23.12 -18.37
CA TYR A 938 -37.32 24.31 -17.55
C TYR A 938 -38.51 24.58 -16.65
N THR A 939 -38.30 25.29 -15.54
CA THR A 939 -39.37 25.61 -14.57
C THR A 939 -39.51 27.12 -14.37
N ILE A 940 -40.72 27.56 -14.04
CA ILE A 940 -41.02 28.95 -13.71
C ILE A 940 -41.75 28.95 -12.35
N PRO A 941 -41.10 29.39 -11.26
CA PRO A 941 -41.75 29.46 -9.96
C PRO A 941 -42.79 30.60 -9.93
N ARG A 942 -43.81 30.47 -9.07
CA ARG A 942 -44.78 31.53 -8.82
C ARG A 942 -44.06 32.83 -8.44
N GLY A 943 -44.36 33.91 -9.14
CA GLY A 943 -43.73 35.23 -8.94
C GLY A 943 -42.57 35.57 -9.89
N ALA A 944 -42.03 34.60 -10.65
CA ALA A 944 -40.99 34.88 -11.64
C ALA A 944 -41.52 35.44 -12.97
N SER A 945 -42.80 35.19 -13.31
CA SER A 945 -43.48 35.80 -14.45
C SER A 945 -44.87 36.33 -14.08
N ASN A 946 -45.24 37.46 -14.68
CA ASN A 946 -46.58 38.04 -14.59
C ASN A 946 -47.58 37.40 -15.58
N ASN A 947 -47.08 36.68 -16.59
CA ASN A 947 -47.88 35.95 -17.58
C ASN A 947 -47.07 34.76 -18.12
N LEU A 948 -47.61 33.53 -18.05
CA LEU A 948 -46.90 32.33 -18.50
C LEU A 948 -46.86 32.18 -20.04
N ASN A 949 -47.79 32.80 -20.76
CA ASN A 949 -47.85 32.73 -22.22
C ASN A 949 -46.91 33.74 -22.91
N ILE A 950 -46.29 34.66 -22.16
CA ILE A 950 -45.44 35.72 -22.69
C ILE A 950 -44.10 35.70 -21.97
N GLY A 951 -43.01 35.58 -22.72
CA GLY A 951 -41.65 35.69 -22.19
C GLY A 951 -41.20 34.54 -21.30
N HIS A 952 -41.87 33.37 -21.36
CA HIS A 952 -41.42 32.15 -20.65
C HIS A 952 -40.08 31.62 -21.18
N ASP A 953 -39.76 31.90 -22.44
CA ASP A 953 -38.53 31.45 -23.10
C ASP A 953 -37.24 31.95 -22.42
N LYS A 954 -37.29 33.08 -21.71
CA LYS A 954 -36.14 33.59 -20.95
C LYS A 954 -35.73 32.64 -19.80
N PHE A 955 -36.62 31.74 -19.39
CA PHE A 955 -36.36 30.75 -18.35
C PHE A 955 -35.80 29.43 -18.89
N LYS A 956 -35.60 29.28 -20.21
CA LYS A 956 -35.14 28.03 -20.86
C LYS A 956 -33.87 27.43 -20.27
N ASN A 957 -33.03 28.21 -19.59
CA ASN A 957 -31.79 27.74 -18.97
C ASN A 957 -31.90 27.53 -17.44
N HIS A 958 -33.12 27.50 -16.88
CA HIS A 958 -33.37 27.35 -15.44
C HIS A 958 -34.09 26.04 -15.13
N TYR A 959 -33.45 25.21 -14.30
CA TYR A 959 -34.00 23.93 -13.85
C TYR A 959 -33.49 23.58 -12.43
N PRO A 960 -34.34 23.08 -11.51
CA PRO A 960 -33.96 22.82 -10.12
C PRO A 960 -33.23 21.47 -9.96
N PHE A 961 -32.01 21.37 -10.49
CA PHE A 961 -31.24 20.13 -10.47
C PHE A 961 -31.00 19.58 -9.06
N SER A 962 -30.63 20.45 -8.11
CA SER A 962 -30.31 20.05 -6.74
C SER A 962 -31.49 19.45 -5.97
N GLU A 963 -32.74 19.76 -6.37
CA GLU A 963 -33.94 19.17 -5.76
C GLU A 963 -34.29 17.81 -6.36
N ARG A 964 -33.76 17.50 -7.55
CA ARG A 964 -34.24 16.38 -8.39
C ARG A 964 -33.19 15.33 -8.68
N LEU A 965 -31.91 15.61 -8.43
CA LEU A 965 -30.81 14.68 -8.63
C LEU A 965 -30.15 14.30 -7.31
N PRO A 966 -29.69 13.04 -7.17
CA PRO A 966 -29.00 12.58 -5.96
C PRO A 966 -27.58 13.14 -5.82
N LEU A 967 -26.99 13.64 -6.91
CA LEU A 967 -25.67 14.25 -6.98
C LEU A 967 -25.77 15.62 -7.64
N ALA A 968 -24.75 16.46 -7.43
CA ALA A 968 -24.63 17.73 -8.14
C ALA A 968 -24.58 17.50 -9.66
N SER A 969 -24.92 18.51 -10.46
CA SER A 969 -24.88 18.41 -11.93
C SER A 969 -24.11 19.56 -12.57
N TRP A 970 -23.33 19.26 -13.59
CA TRP A 970 -22.72 20.26 -14.47
C TRP A 970 -23.29 20.12 -15.88
N THR A 971 -23.90 21.19 -16.40
CA THR A 971 -24.58 21.18 -17.71
C THR A 971 -23.98 22.16 -18.74
N LYS A 972 -22.96 22.91 -18.34
CA LYS A 972 -22.24 23.86 -19.22
C LYS A 972 -21.05 23.17 -19.89
N PRO A 973 -20.45 23.76 -20.95
CA PRO A 973 -19.24 23.23 -21.56
C PRO A 973 -18.11 22.98 -20.54
N SER A 974 -17.37 21.89 -20.73
CA SER A 974 -16.19 21.56 -19.94
C SER A 974 -15.05 21.10 -20.83
N ILE A 975 -13.82 21.20 -20.32
CA ILE A 975 -12.62 20.65 -20.95
C ILE A 975 -11.79 19.93 -19.90
N ALA A 976 -11.16 18.81 -20.24
CA ALA A 976 -10.37 18.01 -19.31
C ALA A 976 -8.87 18.07 -19.61
N LEU A 977 -8.04 18.06 -18.56
CA LEU A 977 -6.58 17.97 -18.64
C LEU A 977 -6.09 16.61 -18.10
N CYS A 978 -5.23 15.93 -18.85
CA CYS A 978 -4.54 14.71 -18.42
C CYS A 978 -3.04 14.74 -18.76
N ASN A 979 -2.25 13.89 -18.12
CA ASN A 979 -0.85 13.68 -18.53
C ASN A 979 -0.38 12.25 -18.26
N HIS A 980 0.87 11.94 -18.61
CA HIS A 980 1.49 10.63 -18.43
C HIS A 980 1.55 10.14 -16.96
N THR A 981 1.16 10.96 -15.99
CA THR A 981 1.07 10.59 -14.57
C THR A 981 -0.35 10.35 -14.06
N SER A 982 -1.37 10.68 -14.87
CA SER A 982 -2.77 10.28 -14.64
C SER A 982 -2.85 8.75 -14.71
N TYR A 983 -3.09 8.12 -13.56
CA TYR A 983 -2.86 6.68 -13.35
C TYR A 983 -4.14 5.98 -12.90
N SER A 984 -4.34 4.72 -13.30
CA SER A 984 -5.44 3.87 -12.85
C SER A 984 -6.81 4.52 -13.10
N ASN A 985 -7.64 4.75 -12.09
CA ASN A 985 -8.97 5.32 -12.31
C ASN A 985 -8.98 6.76 -12.90
N ALA A 986 -7.88 7.53 -12.81
CA ALA A 986 -7.78 8.79 -13.55
C ALA A 986 -7.67 8.60 -15.07
N GLU A 987 -7.09 7.47 -15.49
CA GLU A 987 -7.07 7.05 -16.89
C GLU A 987 -8.44 6.53 -17.34
N ILE A 988 -9.15 5.77 -16.48
CA ILE A 988 -10.54 5.39 -16.74
C ILE A 988 -11.40 6.64 -16.96
N PHE A 989 -11.26 7.68 -16.13
CA PHE A 989 -11.93 8.96 -16.34
C PHE A 989 -11.58 9.58 -17.70
N SER A 990 -10.31 9.56 -18.09
CA SER A 990 -9.86 10.16 -19.35
C SER A 990 -10.42 9.43 -20.58
N HIS A 991 -10.44 8.09 -20.55
CA HIS A 991 -11.12 7.27 -21.56
C HIS A 991 -12.63 7.55 -21.58
N ALA A 992 -13.29 7.53 -20.41
CA ALA A 992 -14.74 7.74 -20.29
C ALA A 992 -15.18 9.13 -20.75
N TYR A 993 -14.42 10.18 -20.41
CA TYR A 993 -14.69 11.56 -20.80
C TYR A 993 -14.76 11.71 -22.32
N LYS A 994 -13.85 11.03 -23.03
CA LYS A 994 -13.84 10.97 -24.50
C LYS A 994 -14.96 10.10 -25.07
N ALA A 995 -15.07 8.86 -24.60
CA ALA A 995 -16.05 7.89 -25.12
C ALA A 995 -17.50 8.38 -24.96
N LEU A 996 -17.80 9.13 -23.89
CA LEU A 996 -19.12 9.70 -23.64
C LEU A 996 -19.34 11.08 -24.31
N GLY A 997 -18.33 11.63 -25.00
CA GLY A 997 -18.43 12.91 -25.70
C GLY A 997 -18.67 14.10 -24.77
N LEU A 998 -18.06 14.13 -23.58
CA LEU A 998 -18.29 15.16 -22.57
C LEU A 998 -17.56 16.49 -22.84
N GLY A 999 -16.49 16.45 -23.63
CA GLY A 999 -15.69 17.60 -24.01
C GLY A 999 -14.34 17.19 -24.60
N THR A 1000 -13.45 18.16 -24.79
CA THR A 1000 -12.09 17.91 -25.33
C THR A 1000 -11.13 17.50 -24.21
N LEU A 1001 -10.29 16.50 -24.46
CA LEU A 1001 -9.18 16.11 -23.59
C LEU A 1001 -7.86 16.72 -24.09
N VAL A 1002 -7.12 17.39 -23.22
CA VAL A 1002 -5.88 18.12 -23.56
C VAL A 1002 -4.73 17.68 -22.67
N GLY A 1003 -3.51 17.57 -23.23
CA GLY A 1003 -2.28 17.33 -22.47
C GLY A 1003 -1.42 16.23 -23.07
N GLU A 1004 -1.03 15.24 -22.26
CA GLU A 1004 -0.24 14.09 -22.70
C GLU A 1004 -1.04 12.79 -22.56
N PRO A 1005 -0.76 11.73 -23.35
CA PRO A 1005 -1.36 10.42 -23.14
C PRO A 1005 -1.16 9.96 -21.70
N THR A 1006 -2.20 9.40 -21.10
CA THR A 1006 -2.16 8.88 -19.72
C THR A 1006 -1.23 7.67 -19.59
N PHE A 1007 -1.05 7.12 -18.39
CA PHE A 1007 0.02 6.14 -18.13
C PHE A 1007 -0.08 4.84 -18.98
N GLY A 1008 -1.26 4.31 -19.30
CA GLY A 1008 -1.43 2.93 -19.77
C GLY A 1008 -1.20 1.97 -18.60
N ALA A 1009 -2.05 2.04 -17.58
CA ALA A 1009 -1.86 1.29 -16.33
C ALA A 1009 -3.17 1.12 -15.55
N VAL A 1010 -4.04 0.23 -16.02
CA VAL A 1010 -5.36 -0.01 -15.42
C VAL A 1010 -5.61 -1.51 -15.21
N ILE A 1011 -5.34 -1.96 -13.99
CA ILE A 1011 -5.80 -3.25 -13.46
C ILE A 1011 -6.33 -2.98 -12.05
N SER A 1012 -7.56 -3.42 -11.74
CA SER A 1012 -8.06 -3.37 -10.37
C SER A 1012 -7.19 -4.24 -9.46
N THR A 1013 -6.81 -3.71 -8.30
CA THR A 1013 -5.84 -4.34 -7.41
C THR A 1013 -6.34 -4.43 -5.97
N GLY A 1014 -5.95 -5.51 -5.29
CA GLY A 1014 -5.96 -5.63 -3.83
C GLY A 1014 -4.53 -5.73 -3.28
N SER A 1015 -4.38 -6.28 -2.08
CA SER A 1015 -3.08 -6.70 -1.53
C SER A 1015 -3.26 -7.97 -0.71
N ALA A 1016 -2.27 -8.86 -0.75
CA ALA A 1016 -2.16 -9.98 0.17
C ALA A 1016 -1.16 -9.63 1.27
N ARG A 1017 -1.52 -9.88 2.54
CA ARG A 1017 -0.65 -9.69 3.71
C ARG A 1017 0.05 -10.98 4.06
N LEU A 1018 1.33 -10.90 4.42
CA LEU A 1018 2.24 -12.02 4.64
C LEU A 1018 2.51 -12.27 6.14
N ILE A 1019 3.20 -13.35 6.48
CA ILE A 1019 3.46 -13.80 7.87
C ILE A 1019 4.05 -12.74 8.81
N ASP A 1020 4.96 -11.89 8.33
CA ASP A 1020 5.61 -10.81 9.09
C ASP A 1020 4.85 -9.46 9.02
N GLY A 1021 3.69 -9.45 8.34
CA GLY A 1021 2.91 -8.26 8.07
C GLY A 1021 3.34 -7.45 6.84
N SER A 1022 4.38 -7.89 6.12
CA SER A 1022 4.68 -7.41 4.77
C SER A 1022 3.49 -7.66 3.83
N SER A 1023 3.51 -7.05 2.65
CA SER A 1023 2.41 -7.18 1.70
C SER A 1023 2.88 -7.20 0.25
N VAL A 1024 2.16 -7.95 -0.59
CA VAL A 1024 2.31 -7.91 -2.05
C VAL A 1024 1.01 -7.42 -2.67
N ARG A 1025 1.10 -6.48 -3.62
CA ARG A 1025 -0.06 -6.02 -4.40
C ARG A 1025 -0.51 -7.11 -5.35
N MET A 1026 -1.83 -7.31 -5.44
CA MET A 1026 -2.45 -8.36 -6.25
C MET A 1026 -3.42 -7.75 -7.28
N PRO A 1027 -2.95 -7.44 -8.50
CA PRO A 1027 -3.81 -7.03 -9.62
C PRO A 1027 -4.64 -8.21 -10.09
N PHE A 1028 -5.97 -8.12 -10.05
CA PHE A 1028 -6.85 -9.29 -10.19
C PHE A 1028 -8.00 -9.12 -11.21
N ARG A 1029 -8.29 -7.89 -11.66
CA ARG A 1029 -9.34 -7.63 -12.67
C ARG A 1029 -8.86 -6.62 -13.72
N GLY A 1030 -8.79 -7.07 -14.97
CA GLY A 1030 -8.42 -6.26 -16.13
C GLY A 1030 -9.51 -5.28 -16.54
N TRP A 1031 -9.12 -4.19 -17.20
CA TRP A 1031 -10.01 -3.16 -17.74
C TRP A 1031 -9.77 -3.01 -19.23
N PHE A 1032 -10.86 -2.92 -19.99
CA PHE A 1032 -10.82 -2.85 -21.44
C PHE A 1032 -11.66 -1.68 -21.94
N VAL A 1033 -11.19 -1.01 -23.00
CA VAL A 1033 -11.95 0.01 -23.70
C VAL A 1033 -13.11 -0.66 -24.41
N LYS A 1034 -14.35 -0.26 -24.10
CA LYS A 1034 -15.56 -0.92 -24.62
C LYS A 1034 -15.64 -0.94 -26.15
N GLU A 1035 -15.26 0.16 -26.78
CA GLU A 1035 -15.40 0.36 -28.24
C GLU A 1035 -14.33 -0.41 -29.03
N THR A 1036 -13.09 -0.45 -28.56
CA THR A 1036 -11.96 -1.06 -29.28
C THR A 1036 -11.60 -2.46 -28.79
N GLY A 1037 -12.00 -2.82 -27.56
CA GLY A 1037 -11.56 -4.03 -26.89
C GLY A 1037 -10.13 -3.97 -26.33
N ASP A 1038 -9.49 -2.79 -26.40
CA ASP A 1038 -8.10 -2.64 -25.99
C ASP A 1038 -7.91 -2.78 -24.48
N ASN A 1039 -6.84 -3.46 -24.07
CA ASN A 1039 -6.45 -3.57 -22.67
C ASN A 1039 -5.84 -2.23 -22.19
N MET A 1040 -6.50 -1.60 -21.22
CA MET A 1040 -6.07 -0.32 -20.65
C MET A 1040 -4.76 -0.43 -19.83
N ASP A 1041 -4.24 -1.62 -19.53
CA ASP A 1041 -2.90 -1.76 -18.92
C ASP A 1041 -1.74 -1.48 -19.88
N PHE A 1042 -2.04 -1.37 -21.18
CA PHE A 1042 -1.08 -1.10 -22.25
C PHE A 1042 -1.49 0.05 -23.16
N VAL A 1043 -2.79 0.36 -23.23
CA VAL A 1043 -3.33 1.41 -24.10
C VAL A 1043 -3.77 2.63 -23.29
N PRO A 1044 -3.01 3.74 -23.35
CA PRO A 1044 -3.33 4.95 -22.62
C PRO A 1044 -4.53 5.68 -23.23
N ALA A 1045 -5.18 6.55 -22.45
CA ALA A 1045 -6.10 7.54 -23.00
C ALA A 1045 -5.27 8.63 -23.70
N VAL A 1046 -5.38 8.68 -25.04
CA VAL A 1046 -4.69 9.69 -25.85
C VAL A 1046 -5.54 10.97 -25.88
N PRO A 1047 -5.00 12.15 -25.50
CA PRO A 1047 -5.74 13.41 -25.56
C PRO A 1047 -6.08 13.80 -27.01
N ASP A 1048 -7.16 14.53 -27.20
CA ASP A 1048 -7.55 15.08 -28.49
C ASP A 1048 -6.56 16.15 -28.96
N ILE A 1049 -5.96 16.86 -28.00
CA ILE A 1049 -4.91 17.85 -28.24
C ILE A 1049 -3.69 17.49 -27.41
N PHE A 1050 -2.64 17.02 -28.10
CA PHE A 1050 -1.34 16.77 -27.49
C PHE A 1050 -0.60 18.09 -27.22
N VAL A 1051 -0.14 18.29 -25.99
CA VAL A 1051 0.77 19.39 -25.65
C VAL A 1051 1.60 19.07 -24.41
N LEU A 1052 2.90 19.37 -24.46
CA LEU A 1052 3.84 19.20 -23.35
C LEU A 1052 3.94 20.49 -22.53
N ASN A 1053 4.18 20.36 -21.22
CA ASN A 1053 4.68 21.46 -20.42
C ASN A 1053 6.20 21.56 -20.55
N ASN A 1054 6.73 22.78 -20.64
CA ASN A 1054 8.19 22.96 -20.58
C ASN A 1054 8.69 22.61 -19.18
N PRO A 1055 9.92 22.06 -19.04
CA PRO A 1055 10.47 21.67 -17.74
C PRO A 1055 10.48 22.77 -16.67
N ASP A 1056 10.57 24.04 -17.08
CA ASP A 1056 10.68 25.24 -16.27
C ASP A 1056 9.39 26.08 -16.21
N ASP A 1057 8.28 25.63 -16.83
CA ASP A 1057 7.00 26.35 -16.82
C ASP A 1057 6.56 26.69 -15.39
N LYS A 1058 6.80 25.78 -14.43
CA LYS A 1058 6.48 25.96 -13.01
C LYS A 1058 7.19 27.17 -12.41
N ALA A 1059 8.52 27.23 -12.54
CA ALA A 1059 9.32 28.33 -11.98
C ALA A 1059 8.96 29.66 -12.63
N LYS A 1060 8.58 29.65 -13.91
CA LYS A 1060 8.14 30.83 -14.67
C LYS A 1060 6.67 31.22 -14.43
N ASN A 1061 5.99 30.56 -13.48
CA ASN A 1061 4.56 30.73 -13.18
C ASN A 1061 3.67 30.63 -14.44
N LYS A 1062 3.94 29.63 -15.27
CA LYS A 1062 3.20 29.28 -16.49
C LYS A 1062 2.65 27.86 -16.40
N ASP A 1063 1.80 27.53 -17.37
CA ASP A 1063 1.26 26.19 -17.59
C ASP A 1063 0.82 26.08 -19.06
N THR A 1064 1.66 25.50 -19.90
CA THR A 1064 1.41 25.42 -21.35
C THR A 1064 0.17 24.57 -21.66
N GLN A 1065 0.00 23.45 -20.96
CA GLN A 1065 -1.17 22.57 -21.05
C GLN A 1065 -2.46 23.28 -20.64
N LEU A 1066 -2.49 23.91 -19.46
CA LEU A 1066 -3.67 24.64 -19.00
C LEU A 1066 -4.01 25.81 -19.91
N LYS A 1067 -3.00 26.57 -20.38
CA LYS A 1067 -3.25 27.66 -21.33
C LYS A 1067 -3.90 27.14 -22.61
N ARG A 1068 -3.39 26.05 -23.18
CA ARG A 1068 -3.96 25.45 -24.39
C ARG A 1068 -5.40 25.01 -24.17
N ALA A 1069 -5.73 24.41 -23.03
CA ALA A 1069 -7.09 24.01 -22.69
C ALA A 1069 -8.03 25.21 -22.51
N VAL A 1070 -7.58 26.27 -21.83
CA VAL A 1070 -8.35 27.52 -21.70
C VAL A 1070 -8.64 28.14 -23.06
N ASP A 1071 -7.61 28.30 -23.89
CA ASP A 1071 -7.74 28.88 -25.23
C ASP A 1071 -8.74 28.07 -26.08
N GLU A 1072 -8.75 26.74 -25.94
CA GLU A 1072 -9.66 25.88 -26.72
C GLU A 1072 -11.09 25.92 -26.21
N LEU A 1073 -11.31 25.86 -24.90
CA LEU A 1073 -12.66 25.94 -24.33
C LEU A 1073 -13.32 27.30 -24.63
N LEU A 1074 -12.55 28.39 -24.66
CA LEU A 1074 -13.07 29.71 -25.06
C LEU A 1074 -13.52 29.77 -26.53
N LYS A 1075 -13.01 28.91 -27.42
CA LYS A 1075 -13.50 28.85 -28.81
C LYS A 1075 -14.83 28.11 -28.92
N GLN A 1076 -15.15 27.26 -27.95
CA GLN A 1076 -16.37 26.45 -27.91
C GLN A 1076 -17.55 27.20 -27.29
N ILE A 1077 -17.29 28.33 -26.64
CA ILE A 1077 -18.24 29.19 -25.90
C ILE A 1077 -18.44 30.48 -26.68
#